data_AF-A0A8C9F2J9-F1
#
_entry.id   AF-A0A8C9F2J9-F1
#
_cell.length_a   1.000
_cell.length_b   1.000
_cell.length_c   1.000
_cell.angle_alpha   90.00
_cell.angle_beta   90.00
_cell.angle_gamma   90.00
#
_symmetry.space_group_name_H-M   'P 1'
#
loop_
_entity.id
_entity.type
_entity.pdbx_description
1 polymer ?
#
loop_
_entity_poly.entity_id
_entity_poly.type
_entity_poly.pdbx_seq_one_letter_code
_entity_poly.pdbx_strand_id
1 'polypeptide(L)'
;MRGFQGSSLLLCVVAAAAIPIVPWKVKCPLQCVCQIRPWYTPRSVYREAATVDCNDLFITAVPEDLPAGTQTLLLQSNNIARLEQSELDYLRNLTELDLSQNSFSNVWDFGLKSMPQLLSLHLEENRLTELPDSSFPGLGSLQELYLNHNQLRRIAPRAFAGLGSLLRLHLNSNLLRMVDSRWFQMLPSLEILMIGGNRVDAILDMNFRPLSNLRSLVLAGMNLREISDYALEGLRSLESLSFYDNKLVAVPKRALQRVPSLKFLDLNKNPLQRVRQSDFTNMLHLKELGLNNMEELVSIDKFALINLPELTKLDVTNNPKLSFIHPNAFHHLPQMETLMLNNNALSALHKQTVESLPNLQEISIHSNPIRCDCVIRWVNSTETRIRFIEPQSTLCAEPPDLKRRHIRDVPFREMTDRCLPLISTQSFPSRLEAMDGDNISLHCRAMAEPDPEIYWVTPSGVKLIPYAHDGHYKVHPEGTLEIMGISAQEAGLYTCVAHNLLGADTKSITVLVNSSFPHSEASLELAVLDVQPYHILLTWKPHLNAVSSNLTWSSFLLSSSLDTTNVARIPLGTHAYNITRLHQDTEYWACLHVAFVDLQAKVACVNARTKEAIRHHRFLGDRQCLLTLLALSILLLATGLVARCGFGDEPRRAGDALWDAGAVRVVYPRLAQHWAQGPRSGQLLAVEVQAAPLDS
;
A
#
# COMPACT_ATOMS: atom_id res chain seq x y z
N MET A 1 26.17 -42.75 46.52
CA MET A 1 27.53 -42.32 46.94
C MET A 1 28.04 -41.30 45.93
N ARG A 2 28.81 -40.33 46.42
CA ARG A 2 29.41 -39.11 45.80
C ARG A 2 29.93 -39.29 44.35
N GLY A 3 30.01 -38.28 43.48
CA GLY A 3 30.02 -36.84 43.73
C GLY A 3 30.04 -35.94 42.47
N PHE A 4 30.19 -34.65 42.77
CA PHE A 4 30.12 -33.41 41.99
C PHE A 4 31.11 -33.22 40.82
N GLN A 5 30.65 -32.49 39.79
CA GLN A 5 31.29 -31.37 39.06
C GLN A 5 30.46 -31.11 37.78
N GLY A 6 30.04 -29.91 37.36
CA GLY A 6 30.13 -28.54 37.81
C GLY A 6 29.44 -27.70 36.72
N SER A 7 28.36 -27.01 37.07
CA SER A 7 27.56 -26.20 36.14
C SER A 7 28.25 -24.84 35.91
N SER A 8 28.74 -24.59 34.70
CA SER A 8 29.19 -23.25 34.31
C SER A 8 28.00 -22.45 33.79
N LEU A 9 27.41 -21.64 34.66
CA LEU A 9 26.61 -20.48 34.25
C LEU A 9 27.57 -19.40 33.75
N LEU A 10 27.52 -19.08 32.45
CA LEU A 10 28.08 -17.83 31.94
C LEU A 10 27.20 -16.67 32.46
N LEU A 11 27.62 -16.04 33.55
CA LEU A 11 27.21 -14.66 33.85
C LEU A 11 27.98 -13.74 32.88
N CYS A 12 27.28 -13.15 31.92
CA CYS A 12 27.76 -11.95 31.26
C CYS A 12 27.75 -10.80 32.27
N VAL A 13 28.89 -10.55 32.90
CA VAL A 13 29.14 -9.28 33.60
C VAL A 13 29.30 -8.22 32.52
N VAL A 14 28.25 -7.42 32.31
CA VAL A 14 28.39 -6.15 31.60
C VAL A 14 29.29 -5.28 32.46
N ALA A 15 30.55 -5.14 32.06
CA ALA A 15 31.43 -4.11 32.59
C ALA A 15 30.88 -2.77 32.11
N ALA A 16 29.98 -2.18 32.89
CA ALA A 16 29.74 -0.74 32.80
C ALA A 16 31.09 -0.08 33.07
N ALA A 17 31.68 0.53 32.06
CA ALA A 17 32.83 1.40 32.22
C ALA A 17 32.40 2.54 33.15
N ALA A 18 32.66 2.38 34.45
CA ALA A 18 32.46 3.44 35.42
C ALA A 18 33.46 4.54 35.09
N ILE A 19 32.96 5.60 34.45
CA ILE A 19 33.72 6.82 34.21
C ILE A 19 34.18 7.32 35.59
N PRO A 20 35.48 7.61 35.78
CA PRO A 20 36.00 8.02 37.09
C PRO A 20 35.35 9.34 37.52
N ILE A 21 34.56 9.30 38.59
CA ILE A 21 33.89 10.46 39.17
C ILE A 21 34.91 11.21 40.01
N VAL A 22 35.21 12.47 39.63
CA VAL A 22 36.12 13.33 40.38
C VAL A 22 35.33 14.19 41.38
N PRO A 23 35.57 14.05 42.71
CA PRO A 23 34.87 14.86 43.70
C PRO A 23 35.30 16.34 43.58
N TRP A 24 34.32 17.23 43.43
CA TRP A 24 34.56 18.66 43.38
C TRP A 24 34.73 19.19 44.81
N LYS A 25 35.95 19.65 45.16
CA LYS A 25 36.29 20.10 46.53
C LYS A 25 35.72 21.49 46.84
N VAL A 26 34.41 21.57 47.07
CA VAL A 26 33.68 22.79 47.46
C VAL A 26 32.73 22.50 48.62
N LYS A 27 32.30 23.55 49.33
CA LYS A 27 31.21 23.43 50.30
C LYS A 27 29.92 23.13 49.53
N CYS A 28 29.35 21.95 49.74
CA CYS A 28 28.13 21.51 49.09
C CYS A 28 26.96 21.57 50.09
N PRO A 29 25.72 21.92 49.67
CA PRO A 29 24.55 21.78 50.52
C PRO A 29 24.41 20.35 51.06
N LEU A 30 23.99 20.21 52.32
CA LEU A 30 24.06 18.93 53.07
C LEU A 30 23.31 17.76 52.41
N GLN A 31 22.24 18.04 51.66
CA GLN A 31 21.41 17.03 51.00
C GLN A 31 21.73 16.86 49.51
N CYS A 32 22.61 17.71 48.95
CA CYS A 32 22.97 17.68 47.54
C CYS A 32 24.33 17.02 47.32
N VAL A 33 24.57 16.60 46.07
CA VAL A 33 25.84 16.02 45.64
C VAL A 33 26.53 16.97 44.66
N CYS A 34 27.72 17.44 45.02
CA CYS A 34 28.53 18.34 44.19
C CYS A 34 29.70 17.57 43.57
N GLN A 35 29.73 17.45 42.25
CA GLN A 35 30.79 16.72 41.55
C GLN A 35 30.98 17.21 40.11
N ILE A 36 32.10 16.83 39.49
CA ILE A 36 32.31 17.06 38.06
C ILE A 36 31.66 15.91 37.30
N ARG A 37 30.73 16.20 36.39
CA ARG A 37 30.05 15.20 35.55
C ARG A 37 30.33 15.44 34.07
N PRO A 38 30.32 14.38 33.24
CA PRO A 38 30.18 14.50 31.80
C PRO A 38 28.95 15.35 31.46
N TRP A 39 29.14 16.33 30.59
CA TRP A 39 28.10 17.23 30.11
C TRP A 39 28.26 17.42 28.60
N TYR A 40 27.16 17.35 27.87
CA TYR A 40 27.17 17.59 26.42
C TYR A 40 26.56 18.96 26.16
N THR A 41 27.30 19.80 25.44
CA THR A 41 26.72 21.04 24.93
C THR A 41 25.50 20.72 24.03
N PRO A 42 24.58 21.67 23.80
CA PRO A 42 23.50 21.51 22.83
C PRO A 42 23.99 21.13 21.42
N ARG A 43 25.27 21.33 21.08
CA ARG A 43 25.87 20.88 19.82
C ARG A 43 26.49 19.48 19.90
N SER A 44 26.12 18.70 20.91
CA SER A 44 26.59 17.34 21.19
C SER A 44 28.11 17.23 21.38
N VAL A 45 28.78 18.32 21.79
CA VAL A 45 30.22 18.31 22.12
C VAL A 45 30.40 17.93 23.58
N TYR A 46 31.20 16.88 23.83
CA TYR A 46 31.58 16.43 25.18
C TYR A 46 32.38 17.51 25.92
N ARG A 47 32.00 17.74 27.19
CA ARG A 47 32.68 18.58 28.16
C ARG A 47 32.50 17.98 29.56
N GLU A 48 33.22 18.55 30.52
CA GLU A 48 33.02 18.28 31.94
C GLU A 48 32.44 19.54 32.59
N ALA A 49 31.43 19.37 33.44
CA ALA A 49 30.74 20.47 34.11
C ALA A 49 30.69 20.28 35.63
N ALA A 50 30.95 21.37 36.36
CA ALA A 50 30.74 21.42 37.81
C ALA A 50 29.23 21.34 38.09
N THR A 51 28.78 20.20 38.59
CA THR A 51 27.36 19.86 38.75
C THR A 51 26.98 19.83 40.23
N VAL A 52 25.86 20.47 40.55
CA VAL A 52 25.19 20.34 41.84
C VAL A 52 23.88 19.58 41.61
N ASP A 53 23.79 18.39 42.20
CA ASP A 53 22.64 17.49 42.09
C ASP A 53 21.84 17.50 43.39
N CYS A 54 20.63 18.04 43.31
CA CYS A 54 19.66 18.16 44.40
C CYS A 54 18.33 17.48 44.04
N ASN A 55 18.39 16.42 43.23
CA ASN A 55 17.22 15.69 42.74
C ASN A 55 16.56 14.84 43.84
N ASP A 56 15.24 14.68 43.77
CA ASP A 56 14.46 13.75 44.62
C ASP A 56 14.56 14.03 46.13
N LEU A 57 14.72 15.29 46.53
CA LEU A 57 14.88 15.70 47.94
C LEU A 57 13.59 16.22 48.59
N PHE A 58 12.49 16.27 47.84
CA PHE A 58 11.20 16.83 48.27
C PHE A 58 11.30 18.29 48.75
N ILE A 59 12.32 19.03 48.28
CA ILE A 59 12.54 20.42 48.65
C ILE A 59 11.48 21.32 48.01
N THR A 60 11.14 22.42 48.69
CA THR A 60 10.12 23.40 48.26
C THR A 60 10.72 24.73 47.78
N ALA A 61 12.01 24.92 47.99
CA ALA A 61 12.79 26.08 47.57
C ALA A 61 14.23 25.63 47.24
N VAL A 62 14.97 26.46 46.52
CA VAL A 62 16.37 26.18 46.17
C VAL A 62 17.24 26.18 47.44
N PRO A 63 18.17 25.22 47.62
CA PRO A 63 19.05 25.22 48.78
C PRO A 63 19.93 26.48 48.84
N GLU A 64 20.10 27.04 50.05
CA GLU A 64 21.03 28.15 50.28
C GLU A 64 22.49 27.70 50.08
N ASP A 65 23.38 28.66 49.79
CA ASP A 65 24.84 28.47 49.67
C ASP A 65 25.31 27.51 48.56
N LEU A 66 24.66 27.51 47.38
CA LEU A 66 25.18 26.79 46.21
C LEU A 66 26.59 27.30 45.83
N PRO A 67 27.53 26.42 45.43
CA PRO A 67 28.86 26.84 44.98
C PRO A 67 28.82 27.83 43.79
N ALA A 68 29.53 28.95 43.88
CA ALA A 68 29.54 29.97 42.81
C ALA A 68 30.08 29.49 41.45
N GLY A 69 30.85 28.39 41.44
CA GLY A 69 31.38 27.77 40.23
C GLY A 69 30.41 26.79 39.53
N THR A 70 29.17 26.68 39.99
CA THR A 70 28.18 25.73 39.45
C THR A 70 27.87 26.05 37.99
N GLN A 71 27.97 25.03 37.14
CA GLN A 71 27.64 25.08 35.70
C GLN A 71 26.34 24.34 35.40
N THR A 72 26.09 23.24 36.11
CA THR A 72 24.85 22.46 35.98
C THR A 72 24.18 22.36 37.34
N LEU A 73 22.92 22.78 37.42
CA LEU A 73 22.11 22.69 38.63
C LEU A 73 20.90 21.79 38.36
N LEU A 74 20.83 20.65 39.06
CA LEU A 74 19.75 19.68 38.94
C LEU A 74 18.84 19.75 40.16
N LEU A 75 17.57 20.11 39.93
CA LEU A 75 16.53 20.23 40.95
C LEU A 75 15.27 19.43 40.55
N GLN A 76 15.45 18.38 39.76
CA GLN A 76 14.38 17.52 39.24
C GLN A 76 13.64 16.81 40.39
N SER A 77 12.37 16.46 40.15
CA SER A 77 11.56 15.63 41.07
C SER A 77 11.47 16.21 42.50
N ASN A 78 11.17 17.50 42.58
CA ASN A 78 11.00 18.20 43.85
C ASN A 78 9.61 18.84 43.94
N ASN A 79 9.37 19.66 44.96
CA ASN A 79 8.09 20.36 45.15
C ASN A 79 8.26 21.88 45.11
N ILE A 80 9.19 22.36 44.29
CA ILE A 80 9.43 23.78 44.09
C ILE A 80 8.27 24.36 43.28
N ALA A 81 7.64 25.40 43.82
CA ALA A 81 6.51 26.06 43.17
C ALA A 81 6.88 27.46 42.65
N ARG A 82 7.95 28.07 43.17
CA ARG A 82 8.46 29.40 42.82
C ARG A 82 9.97 29.45 42.94
N LEU A 83 10.58 30.30 42.12
CA LEU A 83 11.99 30.60 42.06
C LEU A 83 12.16 32.11 41.88
N GLU A 84 12.97 32.76 42.71
CA GLU A 84 13.29 34.19 42.60
C GLU A 84 14.69 34.39 41.98
N GLN A 85 14.89 35.44 41.16
CA GLN A 85 16.20 35.74 40.57
C GLN A 85 17.31 35.80 41.63
N SER A 86 17.04 36.37 42.81
CA SER A 86 18.02 36.52 43.90
C SER A 86 18.62 35.21 44.37
N GLU A 87 17.92 34.09 44.20
CA GLU A 87 18.41 32.76 44.60
C GLU A 87 19.51 32.25 43.66
N LEU A 88 19.53 32.65 42.38
CA LEU A 88 20.47 32.15 41.37
C LEU A 88 21.36 33.23 40.73
N ASP A 89 21.14 34.51 40.99
CA ASP A 89 21.83 35.65 40.32
C ASP A 89 23.36 35.60 40.41
N TYR A 90 23.88 35.04 41.50
CA TYR A 90 25.32 34.93 41.72
C TYR A 90 25.97 33.76 40.95
N LEU A 91 25.18 32.81 40.41
CA LEU A 91 25.66 31.66 39.62
C LEU A 91 25.87 32.05 38.15
N ARG A 92 26.83 32.96 37.90
CA ARG A 92 27.08 33.55 36.58
C ARG A 92 27.53 32.56 35.49
N ASN A 93 28.02 31.40 35.90
CA ASN A 93 28.53 30.35 35.01
C ASN A 93 27.51 29.23 34.75
N LEU A 94 26.27 29.37 35.23
CA LEU A 94 25.24 28.35 35.06
C LEU A 94 24.88 28.20 33.58
N THR A 95 25.16 27.02 33.02
CA THR A 95 24.90 26.64 31.63
C THR A 95 23.66 25.78 31.48
N GLU A 96 23.30 25.01 32.51
CA GLU A 96 22.13 24.14 32.50
C GLU A 96 21.39 24.22 33.84
N LEU A 97 20.08 24.37 33.76
CA LEU A 97 19.18 24.40 34.91
C LEU A 97 18.03 23.42 34.68
N ASP A 98 17.95 22.41 35.54
CA ASP A 98 16.88 21.42 35.50
C ASP A 98 15.88 21.64 36.65
N LEU A 99 14.65 22.01 36.27
CA LEU A 99 13.50 22.21 37.14
C LEU A 99 12.33 21.29 36.74
N SER A 100 12.63 20.19 36.05
CA SER A 100 11.62 19.22 35.64
C SER A 100 10.94 18.56 36.85
N GLN A 101 9.73 18.03 36.64
CA GLN A 101 8.97 17.30 37.68
C GLN A 101 8.81 18.09 39.00
N ASN A 102 8.40 19.35 38.89
CA ASN A 102 8.14 20.25 40.03
C ASN A 102 6.68 20.74 40.03
N SER A 103 6.39 21.80 40.80
CA SER A 103 5.03 22.33 41.00
C SER A 103 4.80 23.72 40.35
N PHE A 104 5.61 24.11 39.36
CA PHE A 104 5.46 25.40 38.66
C PHE A 104 4.14 25.46 37.88
N SER A 105 3.31 26.45 38.19
CA SER A 105 1.96 26.59 37.60
C SER A 105 1.85 27.77 36.63
N ASN A 106 2.69 28.79 36.81
CA ASN A 106 2.81 29.94 35.93
C ASN A 106 4.28 30.17 35.53
N VAL A 107 4.52 30.66 34.31
CA VAL A 107 5.88 30.99 33.87
C VAL A 107 6.52 32.11 34.70
N TRP A 108 5.72 33.00 35.30
CA TRP A 108 6.23 34.05 36.19
C TRP A 108 6.68 33.52 37.56
N ASP A 109 6.31 32.29 37.92
CA ASP A 109 6.86 31.61 39.09
C ASP A 109 8.36 31.28 38.88
N PHE A 110 8.82 31.31 37.62
CA PHE A 110 10.23 31.29 37.25
C PHE A 110 10.73 32.73 37.15
N GLY A 111 11.10 33.31 38.28
CA GLY A 111 11.50 34.71 38.43
C GLY A 111 12.83 35.09 37.78
N LEU A 112 13.37 34.30 36.83
CA LEU A 112 14.64 34.58 36.17
C LEU A 112 14.50 35.67 35.11
N LYS A 113 15.29 36.73 35.24
CA LYS A 113 15.29 37.90 34.35
C LYS A 113 16.53 38.01 33.49
N SER A 114 17.66 37.42 33.89
CA SER A 114 18.93 37.50 33.17
C SER A 114 19.85 36.36 33.56
N MET A 115 20.10 35.44 32.64
CA MET A 115 21.08 34.34 32.79
C MET A 115 21.89 34.22 31.49
N PRO A 116 23.00 34.98 31.35
CA PRO A 116 23.66 35.16 30.06
C PRO A 116 24.43 33.92 29.56
N GLN A 117 24.73 32.96 30.45
CA GLN A 117 25.42 31.72 30.10
C GLN A 117 24.49 30.51 30.02
N LEU A 118 23.20 30.66 30.36
CA LEU A 118 22.26 29.56 30.38
C LEU A 118 21.95 29.11 28.95
N LEU A 119 22.21 27.84 28.66
CA LEU A 119 22.06 27.22 27.36
C LEU A 119 20.91 26.21 27.32
N SER A 120 20.66 25.49 28.41
CA SER A 120 19.54 24.54 28.53
C SER A 120 18.68 24.83 29.76
N LEU A 121 17.36 24.78 29.56
CA LEU A 121 16.36 24.94 30.61
C LEU A 121 15.31 23.84 30.50
N HIS A 122 15.19 23.05 31.57
CA HIS A 122 14.21 21.97 31.69
C HIS A 122 13.06 22.38 32.61
N LEU A 123 11.84 22.33 32.07
CA LEU A 123 10.58 22.68 32.75
C LEU A 123 9.48 21.63 32.46
N GLU A 124 9.86 20.46 31.95
CA GLU A 124 8.95 19.36 31.67
C GLU A 124 8.30 18.80 32.94
N GLU A 125 7.12 18.19 32.78
CA GLU A 125 6.36 17.58 33.89
C GLU A 125 6.03 18.54 35.04
N ASN A 126 5.77 19.80 34.70
CA ASN A 126 5.23 20.82 35.60
C ASN A 126 3.71 21.03 35.35
N ARG A 127 3.15 22.11 35.88
CA ARG A 127 1.71 22.43 35.81
C ARG A 127 1.44 23.71 35.02
N LEU A 128 2.34 24.10 34.11
CA LEU A 128 2.21 25.33 33.32
C LEU A 128 0.97 25.27 32.43
N THR A 129 0.13 26.31 32.48
CA THR A 129 -1.16 26.35 31.75
C THR A 129 -1.16 27.26 30.52
N GLU A 130 -0.32 28.29 30.51
CA GLU A 130 -0.20 29.25 29.41
C GLU A 130 1.21 29.87 29.37
N LEU A 131 1.60 30.33 28.17
CA LEU A 131 2.80 31.13 27.95
C LEU A 131 2.41 32.53 27.45
N PRO A 132 2.38 33.56 28.32
CA PRO A 132 2.15 34.95 27.92
C PRO A 132 3.32 35.52 27.10
N ASP A 133 3.14 36.71 26.52
CA ASP A 133 4.22 37.39 25.78
C ASP A 133 5.45 37.60 26.67
N SER A 134 6.65 37.41 26.10
CA SER A 134 7.93 37.55 26.81
C SER A 134 8.04 36.68 28.07
N SER A 135 7.57 35.43 27.98
CA SER A 135 7.61 34.41 29.04
C SER A 135 9.02 34.11 29.58
N PHE A 136 10.06 34.28 28.75
CA PHE A 136 11.46 33.96 29.10
C PHE A 136 12.36 35.19 28.95
N PRO A 137 12.15 36.25 29.75
CA PRO A 137 12.87 37.50 29.59
C PRO A 137 14.38 37.31 29.87
N GLY A 138 15.23 37.85 28.99
CA GLY A 138 16.68 37.90 29.20
C GLY A 138 17.43 36.57 29.07
N LEU A 139 16.78 35.49 28.62
CA LEU A 139 17.42 34.20 28.31
C LEU A 139 17.93 34.12 26.85
N GLY A 140 18.63 35.16 26.40
CA GLY A 140 19.02 35.31 24.99
C GLY A 140 20.01 34.25 24.48
N SER A 141 20.76 33.62 25.37
CA SER A 141 21.75 32.58 25.05
C SER A 141 21.17 31.16 24.99
N LEU A 142 19.89 31.00 25.37
CA LEU A 142 19.24 29.70 25.48
C LEU A 142 19.19 29.00 24.12
N GLN A 143 19.60 27.74 24.10
CA GLN A 143 19.64 26.88 22.92
C GLN A 143 18.65 25.72 23.01
N GLU A 144 18.32 25.27 24.22
CA GLU A 144 17.36 24.19 24.46
C GLU A 144 16.32 24.61 25.50
N LEU A 145 15.05 24.34 25.19
CA LEU A 145 13.93 24.62 26.07
C LEU A 145 12.95 23.44 26.06
N TYR A 146 12.78 22.84 27.24
CA TYR A 146 11.90 21.70 27.44
C TYR A 146 10.66 22.12 28.23
N LEU A 147 9.48 22.01 27.60
CA LEU A 147 8.17 22.38 28.15
C LEU A 147 7.16 21.24 27.97
N ASN A 148 7.63 20.03 27.67
CA ASN A 148 6.78 18.88 27.44
C ASN A 148 6.09 18.39 28.72
N HIS A 149 4.99 17.64 28.56
CA HIS A 149 4.21 17.11 29.69
C HIS A 149 3.74 18.20 30.69
N ASN A 150 3.39 19.38 30.17
CA ASN A 150 2.72 20.43 30.94
C ASN A 150 1.22 20.46 30.60
N GLN A 151 0.53 21.53 31.00
CA GLN A 151 -0.90 21.72 30.77
C GLN A 151 -1.16 22.90 29.82
N LEU A 152 -0.22 23.22 28.93
CA LEU A 152 -0.28 24.42 28.10
C LEU A 152 -1.48 24.36 27.16
N ARG A 153 -2.42 25.30 27.33
CA ARG A 153 -3.60 25.47 26.46
C ARG A 153 -3.40 26.60 25.45
N ARG A 154 -2.57 27.59 25.78
CA ARG A 154 -2.38 28.82 25.02
C ARG A 154 -0.92 29.24 25.05
N ILE A 155 -0.42 29.65 23.89
CA ILE A 155 0.88 30.30 23.72
C ILE A 155 0.61 31.63 23.03
N ALA A 156 1.08 32.73 23.62
CA ALA A 156 0.93 34.06 23.06
C ALA A 156 1.88 34.26 21.86
N PRO A 157 1.53 35.11 20.88
CA PRO A 157 2.33 35.32 19.67
C PRO A 157 3.80 35.67 19.91
N ARG A 158 4.12 36.39 21.00
CA ARG A 158 5.49 36.79 21.34
C ARG A 158 5.98 36.09 22.61
N ALA A 159 5.45 34.92 22.94
CA ALA A 159 5.84 34.17 24.14
C ALA A 159 7.36 33.87 24.18
N PHE A 160 7.94 33.52 23.04
CA PHE A 160 9.37 33.19 22.90
C PHE A 160 10.25 34.40 22.49
N ALA A 161 9.76 35.62 22.69
CA ALA A 161 10.53 36.82 22.36
C ALA A 161 11.85 36.86 23.17
N GLY A 162 12.96 37.03 22.46
CA GLY A 162 14.31 37.06 23.05
C GLY A 162 15.10 35.76 22.87
N LEU A 163 14.46 34.64 22.53
CA LEU A 163 15.10 33.32 22.36
C LEU A 163 15.68 33.12 20.95
N GLY A 164 16.40 34.11 20.43
CA GLY A 164 16.90 34.08 19.04
C GLY A 164 17.95 33.01 18.75
N SER A 165 18.61 32.48 19.79
CA SER A 165 19.61 31.41 19.70
C SER A 165 19.04 30.00 19.93
N LEU A 166 17.72 29.87 20.11
CA LEU A 166 17.10 28.59 20.41
C LEU A 166 17.23 27.62 19.22
N LEU A 167 17.73 26.42 19.49
CA LEU A 167 17.95 25.34 18.53
C LEU A 167 16.92 24.21 18.69
N ARG A 168 16.51 23.91 19.93
CA ARG A 168 15.56 22.84 20.25
C ARG A 168 14.42 23.35 21.12
N LEU A 169 13.20 23.05 20.72
CA LEU A 169 11.99 23.39 21.46
C LEU A 169 11.09 22.16 21.59
N HIS A 170 10.83 21.75 22.83
CA HIS A 170 9.95 20.63 23.16
C HIS A 170 8.66 21.14 23.79
N LEU A 171 7.55 20.96 23.09
CA LEU A 171 6.18 21.33 23.47
C LEU A 171 5.25 20.10 23.49
N ASN A 172 5.80 18.88 23.40
CA ASN A 172 5.01 17.67 23.27
C ASN A 172 4.19 17.37 24.53
N SER A 173 3.08 16.64 24.37
CA SER A 173 2.18 16.24 25.46
C SER A 173 1.66 17.44 26.27
N ASN A 174 1.08 18.41 25.58
CA ASN A 174 0.39 19.56 26.17
C ASN A 174 -1.09 19.55 25.77
N LEU A 175 -1.81 20.64 25.99
CA LEU A 175 -3.26 20.78 25.72
C LEU A 175 -3.57 21.78 24.60
N LEU A 176 -2.62 21.98 23.67
CA LEU A 176 -2.80 22.89 22.54
C LEU A 176 -3.83 22.31 21.55
N ARG A 177 -4.66 23.19 20.99
CA ARG A 177 -5.71 22.84 20.01
C ARG A 177 -5.44 23.32 18.59
N MET A 178 -4.43 24.16 18.43
CA MET A 178 -4.01 24.70 17.14
C MET A 178 -2.50 24.89 17.15
N VAL A 179 -1.92 25.09 15.97
CA VAL A 179 -0.57 25.63 15.80
C VAL A 179 -0.71 27.04 15.23
N ASP A 180 -0.03 28.02 15.81
CA ASP A 180 -0.02 29.39 15.30
C ASP A 180 1.38 29.74 14.79
N SER A 181 1.48 30.20 13.54
CA SER A 181 2.77 30.55 12.94
C SER A 181 3.48 31.70 13.66
N ARG A 182 2.74 32.54 14.40
CA ARG A 182 3.31 33.69 15.10
C ARG A 182 4.25 33.30 16.24
N TRP A 183 4.03 32.15 16.88
CA TRP A 183 4.89 31.63 17.95
C TRP A 183 6.36 31.51 17.50
N PHE A 184 6.55 31.17 16.24
CA PHE A 184 7.85 30.85 15.67
C PHE A 184 8.57 32.04 15.04
N GLN A 185 7.94 33.23 14.96
CA GLN A 185 8.54 34.41 14.34
C GLN A 185 9.86 34.86 14.99
N MET A 186 10.00 34.60 16.30
CA MET A 186 11.16 34.99 17.09
C MET A 186 12.18 33.85 17.24
N LEU A 187 12.01 32.73 16.51
CA LEU A 187 12.84 31.52 16.61
C LEU A 187 13.54 31.18 15.27
N PRO A 188 14.33 32.09 14.67
CA PRO A 188 14.91 31.88 13.34
C PRO A 188 16.00 30.80 13.31
N SER A 189 16.60 30.47 14.45
CA SER A 189 17.70 29.49 14.56
C SER A 189 17.21 28.07 14.86
N LEU A 190 15.90 27.86 15.00
CA LEU A 190 15.35 26.59 15.48
C LEU A 190 15.62 25.47 14.48
N GLU A 191 16.19 24.37 14.97
CA GLU A 191 16.55 23.19 14.18
C GLU A 191 15.62 22.00 14.48
N ILE A 192 15.14 21.88 15.73
CA ILE A 192 14.28 20.77 16.16
C ILE A 192 13.05 21.31 16.89
N LEU A 193 11.87 20.89 16.41
CA LEU A 193 10.59 21.19 17.04
C LEU A 193 9.82 19.90 17.31
N MET A 194 9.53 19.66 18.57
CA MET A 194 8.67 18.55 19.02
C MET A 194 7.38 19.12 19.59
N ILE A 195 6.25 18.94 18.91
CA ILE A 195 4.93 19.46 19.34
C ILE A 195 3.85 18.36 19.37
N GLY A 196 4.26 17.09 19.26
CA GLY A 196 3.36 15.94 19.31
C GLY A 196 2.54 15.83 20.61
N GLY A 197 1.52 14.99 20.64
CA GLY A 197 0.68 14.77 21.84
C GLY A 197 -0.23 15.96 22.19
N ASN A 198 -0.43 16.90 21.27
CA ASN A 198 -1.38 18.01 21.38
C ASN A 198 -2.59 17.73 20.48
N ARG A 199 -3.82 18.01 20.93
CA ARG A 199 -5.06 17.65 20.19
C ARG A 199 -5.37 18.67 19.08
N VAL A 200 -4.58 18.65 18.01
CA VAL A 200 -4.71 19.52 16.84
C VAL A 200 -5.31 18.73 15.68
N ASP A 201 -6.48 19.16 15.20
CA ASP A 201 -7.20 18.42 14.16
C ASP A 201 -6.62 18.60 12.75
N ALA A 202 -6.00 19.75 12.47
CA ALA A 202 -5.41 20.06 11.16
C ALA A 202 -4.22 21.03 11.26
N ILE A 203 -3.27 20.92 10.32
CA ILE A 203 -2.23 21.94 10.08
C ILE A 203 -2.64 22.81 8.90
N LEU A 204 -2.68 24.12 9.12
CA LEU A 204 -3.08 25.12 8.15
C LEU A 204 -1.89 25.62 7.32
N ASP A 205 -2.20 26.36 6.26
CA ASP A 205 -1.20 26.91 5.35
C ASP A 205 -0.15 27.76 6.07
N MET A 206 1.12 27.55 5.67
CA MET A 206 2.28 28.33 6.13
C MET A 206 2.48 28.32 7.66
N ASN A 207 1.94 27.34 8.38
CA ASN A 207 2.01 27.28 9.84
C ASN A 207 3.46 27.33 10.37
N PHE A 208 4.41 26.78 9.61
CA PHE A 208 5.83 26.71 10.00
C PHE A 208 6.74 27.60 9.15
N ARG A 209 6.17 28.53 8.36
CA ARG A 209 6.93 29.37 7.42
C ARG A 209 8.12 30.13 8.02
N PRO A 210 8.09 30.63 9.28
CA PRO A 210 9.24 31.30 9.88
C PRO A 210 10.47 30.39 10.12
N LEU A 211 10.28 29.07 10.17
CA LEU A 211 11.28 28.10 10.61
C LEU A 211 12.16 27.59 9.46
N SER A 212 12.88 28.48 8.78
CA SER A 212 13.65 28.11 7.58
C SER A 212 14.83 27.17 7.84
N ASN A 213 15.37 27.17 9.07
CA ASN A 213 16.51 26.33 9.48
C ASN A 213 16.10 25.01 10.12
N LEU A 214 14.79 24.74 10.22
CA LEU A 214 14.27 23.54 10.87
C LEU A 214 14.71 22.30 10.11
N ARG A 215 15.29 21.34 10.83
CA ARG A 215 15.77 20.05 10.31
C ARG A 215 14.87 18.90 10.71
N SER A 216 14.27 18.96 11.90
CA SER A 216 13.39 17.90 12.41
C SER A 216 12.09 18.49 12.96
N LEU A 217 10.97 17.94 12.49
CA LEU A 217 9.63 18.30 12.93
C LEU A 217 8.86 17.04 13.35
N VAL A 218 8.45 16.99 14.62
CA VAL A 218 7.71 15.85 15.18
C VAL A 218 6.28 16.27 15.53
N LEU A 219 5.33 15.78 14.73
CA LEU A 219 3.88 15.99 14.85
C LEU A 219 3.16 14.70 15.30
N ALA A 220 3.81 13.90 16.15
CA ALA A 220 3.33 12.60 16.56
C ALA A 220 2.12 12.70 17.51
N GLY A 221 1.09 11.86 17.38
CA GLY A 221 0.00 11.78 18.36
C GLY A 221 -0.88 13.03 18.44
N MET A 222 -1.10 13.73 17.32
CA MET A 222 -1.79 15.03 17.33
C MET A 222 -3.29 14.96 17.00
N ASN A 223 -3.80 13.81 16.55
CA ASN A 223 -5.14 13.64 15.96
C ASN A 223 -5.34 14.32 14.60
N LEU A 224 -4.27 14.57 13.86
CA LEU A 224 -4.33 15.23 12.56
C LEU A 224 -5.14 14.40 11.55
N ARG A 225 -6.22 14.99 11.02
CA ARG A 225 -7.05 14.40 9.95
C ARG A 225 -6.67 14.94 8.58
N GLU A 226 -6.25 16.20 8.53
CA GLU A 226 -5.95 16.92 7.31
C GLU A 226 -4.67 17.74 7.47
N ILE A 227 -3.87 17.78 6.40
CA ILE A 227 -2.70 18.64 6.26
C ILE A 227 -2.92 19.46 5.00
N SER A 228 -2.98 20.78 5.14
CA SER A 228 -3.18 21.66 4.01
C SER A 228 -2.02 21.61 3.01
N ASP A 229 -2.30 21.89 1.73
CA ASP A 229 -1.34 21.78 0.62
C ASP A 229 -0.10 22.66 0.77
N TYR A 230 -0.20 23.77 1.52
CA TYR A 230 0.90 24.70 1.80
C TYR A 230 1.30 24.69 3.28
N ALA A 231 0.87 23.69 4.06
CA ALA A 231 1.15 23.61 5.49
C ALA A 231 2.64 23.63 5.84
N LEU A 232 3.46 22.97 5.01
CA LEU A 232 4.91 22.81 5.20
C LEU A 232 5.74 23.85 4.42
N GLU A 233 5.10 24.87 3.84
CA GLU A 233 5.81 25.89 3.09
C GLU A 233 6.77 26.70 3.99
N GLY A 234 8.00 26.89 3.51
CA GLY A 234 9.06 27.62 4.22
C GLY A 234 10.09 26.71 4.89
N LEU A 235 9.77 25.43 5.09
CA LEU A 235 10.64 24.42 5.71
C LEU A 235 11.73 23.90 4.74
N ARG A 236 12.61 24.79 4.28
CA ARG A 236 13.59 24.51 3.21
C ARG A 236 14.71 23.54 3.60
N SER A 237 15.04 23.46 4.89
CA SER A 237 16.12 22.61 5.41
C SER A 237 15.61 21.36 6.13
N LEU A 238 14.31 21.06 6.02
CA LEU A 238 13.70 19.95 6.74
C LEU A 238 14.21 18.61 6.21
N GLU A 239 14.79 17.81 7.10
CA GLU A 239 15.36 16.50 6.79
C GLU A 239 14.53 15.37 7.37
N SER A 240 13.84 15.59 8.49
CA SER A 240 13.05 14.58 9.20
C SER A 240 11.67 15.11 9.56
N LEU A 241 10.64 14.34 9.21
CA LEU A 241 9.24 14.66 9.49
C LEU A 241 8.51 13.41 9.98
N SER A 242 7.86 13.51 11.14
CA SER A 242 7.02 12.44 11.68
C SER A 242 5.58 12.89 11.87
N PHE A 243 4.67 12.12 11.29
CA PHE A 243 3.22 12.14 11.51
C PHE A 243 2.75 10.90 12.26
N TYR A 244 3.63 10.25 13.03
CA TYR A 244 3.31 9.06 13.82
C TYR A 244 1.99 9.20 14.59
N ASP A 245 1.13 8.18 14.58
CA ASP A 245 -0.09 8.13 15.39
C ASP A 245 -1.05 9.32 15.18
N ASN A 246 -1.46 9.52 13.93
CA ASN A 246 -2.47 10.52 13.58
C ASN A 246 -3.71 9.86 12.93
N LYS A 247 -4.56 10.65 12.29
CA LYS A 247 -5.81 10.23 11.67
C LYS A 247 -5.83 10.52 10.17
N LEU A 248 -4.65 10.52 9.54
CA LEU A 248 -4.51 10.77 8.11
C LEU A 248 -5.05 9.57 7.32
N VAL A 249 -6.03 9.82 6.46
CA VAL A 249 -6.65 8.81 5.58
C VAL A 249 -6.01 8.73 4.19
N ALA A 250 -5.16 9.71 3.86
CA ALA A 250 -4.39 9.77 2.62
C ALA A 250 -3.01 10.40 2.86
N VAL A 251 -2.04 10.10 2.00
CA VAL A 251 -0.71 10.74 2.03
C VAL A 251 -0.86 12.21 1.63
N PRO A 252 -0.35 13.18 2.41
CA PRO A 252 -0.45 14.61 2.11
C PRO A 252 0.57 15.04 1.04
N LYS A 253 0.46 14.46 -0.17
CA LYS A 253 1.48 14.55 -1.23
C LYS A 253 1.84 15.98 -1.63
N ARG A 254 0.85 16.89 -1.69
CA ARG A 254 1.08 18.29 -2.07
C ARG A 254 1.86 19.06 -1.02
N ALA A 255 1.60 18.80 0.26
CA ALA A 255 2.39 19.36 1.36
C ALA A 255 3.81 18.79 1.38
N LEU A 256 3.98 17.48 1.17
CA LEU A 256 5.29 16.83 1.10
C LEU A 256 6.16 17.35 -0.06
N GLN A 257 5.55 17.75 -1.18
CA GLN A 257 6.26 18.41 -2.29
C GLN A 257 6.83 19.79 -1.92
N ARG A 258 6.41 20.39 -0.80
CA ARG A 258 6.96 21.67 -0.30
C ARG A 258 8.24 21.51 0.53
N VAL A 259 8.65 20.28 0.83
CA VAL A 259 9.86 19.95 1.62
C VAL A 259 10.83 19.09 0.81
N PRO A 260 11.52 19.66 -0.19
CA PRO A 260 12.31 18.87 -1.15
C PRO A 260 13.55 18.19 -0.52
N SER A 261 14.06 18.70 0.60
CA SER A 261 15.24 18.17 1.31
C SER A 261 14.94 17.02 2.27
N LEU A 262 13.69 16.54 2.32
CA LEU A 262 13.25 15.53 3.26
C LEU A 262 13.97 14.19 3.01
N LYS A 263 14.58 13.64 4.08
CA LYS A 263 15.33 12.38 4.09
C LYS A 263 14.60 11.27 4.83
N PHE A 264 13.87 11.61 5.88
CA PHE A 264 13.17 10.65 6.74
C PHE A 264 11.71 11.05 6.87
N LEU A 265 10.80 10.15 6.48
CA LEU A 265 9.37 10.35 6.60
C LEU A 265 8.74 9.20 7.37
N ASP A 266 8.10 9.53 8.48
CA ASP A 266 7.37 8.59 9.33
C ASP A 266 5.86 8.87 9.24
N LEU A 267 5.12 7.95 8.62
CA LEU A 267 3.66 7.96 8.53
C LEU A 267 3.02 6.84 9.36
N ASN A 268 3.80 6.16 10.20
CA ASN A 268 3.37 4.98 10.94
C ASN A 268 2.10 5.28 11.77
N LYS A 269 1.27 4.25 11.99
CA LYS A 269 0.06 4.33 12.82
C LYS A 269 -0.95 5.40 12.33
N ASN A 270 -1.15 5.48 11.03
CA ASN A 270 -2.23 6.26 10.40
C ASN A 270 -3.24 5.34 9.68
N PRO A 271 -4.53 5.70 9.64
CA PRO A 271 -5.59 4.91 9.00
C PRO A 271 -5.61 5.09 7.46
N LEU A 272 -4.44 5.02 6.81
CA LEU A 272 -4.36 5.01 5.36
C LEU A 272 -4.98 3.71 4.84
N GLN A 273 -5.98 3.81 3.97
CA GLN A 273 -6.54 2.60 3.34
C GLN A 273 -5.65 2.07 2.22
N ARG A 274 -4.99 2.97 1.49
CA ARG A 274 -4.14 2.64 0.33
C ARG A 274 -3.03 3.67 0.17
N VAL A 275 -1.90 3.23 -0.35
CA VAL A 275 -0.89 4.12 -0.94
C VAL A 275 -1.16 4.21 -2.44
N ARG A 276 -1.58 5.39 -2.89
CA ARG A 276 -2.08 5.61 -4.24
C ARG A 276 -0.94 5.89 -5.21
N GLN A 277 -1.26 5.81 -6.50
CA GLN A 277 -0.35 6.20 -7.57
C GLN A 277 0.20 7.62 -7.32
N SER A 278 1.52 7.71 -7.38
CA SER A 278 2.28 8.95 -7.25
C SER A 278 2.22 9.66 -5.89
N ASP A 279 1.79 9.00 -4.82
CA ASP A 279 1.78 9.60 -3.47
C ASP A 279 3.19 10.02 -3.01
N PHE A 280 4.23 9.30 -3.43
CA PHE A 280 5.64 9.58 -3.10
C PHE A 280 6.51 9.90 -4.32
N THR A 281 5.95 10.54 -5.36
CA THR A 281 6.71 10.83 -6.59
C THR A 281 7.74 11.94 -6.42
N ASN A 282 8.95 11.71 -6.94
CA ASN A 282 10.05 12.68 -7.02
C ASN A 282 10.51 13.21 -5.65
N MET A 283 10.42 12.40 -4.60
CA MET A 283 11.03 12.72 -3.32
C MET A 283 12.52 12.34 -3.36
N LEU A 284 13.31 13.16 -4.05
CA LEU A 284 14.64 12.81 -4.55
C LEU A 284 15.65 12.43 -3.45
N HIS A 285 15.51 13.02 -2.27
CA HIS A 285 16.43 12.85 -1.14
C HIS A 285 15.89 11.93 -0.05
N LEU A 286 14.71 11.34 -0.25
CA LEU A 286 14.09 10.46 0.76
C LEU A 286 14.90 9.16 0.85
N LYS A 287 15.36 8.84 2.07
CA LYS A 287 16.19 7.66 2.38
C LYS A 287 15.41 6.57 3.09
N GLU A 288 14.51 6.97 3.98
CA GLU A 288 13.70 6.05 4.76
C GLU A 288 12.24 6.51 4.81
N LEU A 289 11.34 5.54 4.59
CA LEU A 289 9.90 5.72 4.63
C LEU A 289 9.27 4.67 5.53
N GLY A 290 8.58 5.13 6.58
CA GLY A 290 7.82 4.29 7.51
C GLY A 290 6.32 4.27 7.20
N LEU A 291 5.80 3.07 6.92
CA LEU A 291 4.38 2.75 6.70
C LEU A 291 3.93 1.57 7.59
N ASN A 292 4.34 1.58 8.85
CA ASN A 292 4.10 0.51 9.82
C ASN A 292 2.83 0.73 10.64
N ASN A 293 2.26 -0.34 11.19
CA ASN A 293 1.14 -0.32 12.12
C ASN A 293 -0.10 0.43 11.57
N MET A 294 -0.35 0.38 10.27
CA MET A 294 -1.51 0.91 9.59
C MET A 294 -2.63 -0.12 9.58
N GLU A 295 -3.55 0.00 10.54
CA GLU A 295 -4.66 -0.94 10.73
C GLU A 295 -5.61 -1.05 9.52
N GLU A 296 -5.71 0.01 8.74
CA GLU A 296 -6.61 0.12 7.59
C GLU A 296 -5.92 -0.10 6.24
N LEU A 297 -4.59 -0.23 6.19
CA LEU A 297 -3.86 -0.31 4.91
C LEU A 297 -4.11 -1.65 4.25
N VAL A 298 -4.77 -1.63 3.08
CA VAL A 298 -5.13 -2.80 2.29
C VAL A 298 -4.17 -3.03 1.12
N SER A 299 -3.77 -1.95 0.43
CA SER A 299 -2.94 -2.08 -0.78
C SER A 299 -1.93 -0.96 -1.01
N ILE A 300 -0.85 -1.32 -1.71
CA ILE A 300 0.08 -0.39 -2.35
C ILE A 300 -0.15 -0.48 -3.86
N ASP A 301 -0.67 0.60 -4.44
CA ASP A 301 -1.12 0.63 -5.83
C ASP A 301 0.05 0.78 -6.81
N LYS A 302 -0.24 0.61 -8.10
CA LYS A 302 0.73 0.75 -9.20
C LYS A 302 1.41 2.11 -9.14
N PHE A 303 2.73 2.13 -9.27
CA PHE A 303 3.53 3.34 -9.27
C PHE A 303 3.26 4.25 -8.05
N ALA A 304 3.04 3.67 -6.87
CA ALA A 304 2.90 4.42 -5.63
C ALA A 304 4.19 5.15 -5.26
N LEU A 305 5.34 4.46 -5.41
CA LEU A 305 6.67 4.99 -5.15
C LEU A 305 7.42 5.09 -6.49
N ILE A 306 7.61 6.32 -6.98
CA ILE A 306 8.26 6.60 -8.27
C ILE A 306 9.41 7.58 -8.07
N ASN A 307 10.56 7.25 -8.64
CA ASN A 307 11.72 8.15 -8.73
C ASN A 307 12.16 8.64 -7.34
N LEU A 308 12.52 7.69 -6.47
CA LEU A 308 13.17 7.95 -5.19
C LEU A 308 14.60 7.36 -5.25
N PRO A 309 15.56 8.10 -5.82
CA PRO A 309 16.90 7.60 -6.10
C PRO A 309 17.74 7.35 -4.85
N GLU A 310 17.45 8.00 -3.72
CA GLU A 310 18.18 7.83 -2.46
C GLU A 310 17.49 6.89 -1.45
N LEU A 311 16.32 6.32 -1.79
CA LEU A 311 15.56 5.48 -0.86
C LEU A 311 16.29 4.15 -0.65
N THR A 312 16.72 3.89 0.58
CA THR A 312 17.45 2.68 0.96
C THR A 312 16.60 1.70 1.75
N LYS A 313 15.63 2.21 2.53
CA LYS A 313 14.81 1.41 3.44
C LYS A 313 13.33 1.77 3.35
N LEU A 314 12.50 0.75 3.20
CA LEU A 314 11.04 0.86 3.22
C LEU A 314 10.49 -0.12 4.25
N ASP A 315 9.90 0.45 5.30
CA ASP A 315 9.28 -0.32 6.37
C ASP A 315 7.77 -0.34 6.22
N VAL A 316 7.21 -1.50 5.92
CA VAL A 316 5.76 -1.73 5.79
C VAL A 316 5.39 -2.95 6.63
N THR A 317 5.57 -2.86 7.94
CA THR A 317 5.38 -3.96 8.89
C THR A 317 4.12 -3.78 9.74
N ASN A 318 3.56 -4.89 10.23
CA ASN A 318 2.41 -4.89 11.15
C ASN A 318 1.16 -4.20 10.58
N ASN A 319 0.87 -4.39 9.29
CA ASN A 319 -0.34 -3.88 8.64
C ASN A 319 -1.30 -5.06 8.40
N PRO A 320 -2.23 -5.35 9.33
CA PRO A 320 -3.00 -6.60 9.35
C PRO A 320 -3.96 -6.76 8.17
N LYS A 321 -4.28 -5.68 7.45
CA LYS A 321 -5.12 -5.71 6.25
C LYS A 321 -4.33 -5.67 4.94
N LEU A 322 -3.01 -5.44 4.99
CA LEU A 322 -2.21 -5.25 3.78
C LEU A 322 -2.05 -6.57 3.06
N SER A 323 -2.82 -6.75 2.00
CA SER A 323 -2.98 -8.03 1.34
C SER A 323 -2.63 -7.99 -0.15
N PHE A 324 -2.26 -6.81 -0.66
CA PHE A 324 -1.85 -6.64 -2.05
C PHE A 324 -0.79 -5.55 -2.24
N ILE A 325 0.28 -5.89 -2.97
CA ILE A 325 1.25 -4.93 -3.50
C ILE A 325 1.28 -5.14 -5.01
N HIS A 326 1.04 -4.07 -5.77
CA HIS A 326 1.05 -4.14 -7.22
C HIS A 326 2.46 -4.51 -7.74
N PRO A 327 2.61 -5.35 -8.78
CA PRO A 327 3.92 -5.76 -9.32
C PRO A 327 4.85 -4.60 -9.71
N ASN A 328 4.26 -3.49 -10.16
CA ASN A 328 4.93 -2.23 -10.50
C ASN A 328 4.73 -1.12 -9.46
N ALA A 329 4.49 -1.44 -8.19
CA ALA A 329 4.32 -0.45 -7.13
C ALA A 329 5.59 0.39 -6.91
N PHE A 330 6.75 -0.26 -7.05
CA PHE A 330 8.08 0.31 -6.86
C PHE A 330 8.73 0.55 -8.22
N HIS A 331 9.04 1.80 -8.54
CA HIS A 331 9.59 2.14 -9.85
C HIS A 331 10.70 3.19 -9.74
N HIS A 332 11.85 2.91 -10.36
CA HIS A 332 13.07 3.74 -10.26
C HIS A 332 13.53 3.96 -8.81
N LEU A 333 13.78 2.85 -8.09
CA LEU A 333 14.35 2.84 -6.73
C LEU A 333 15.75 2.19 -6.73
N PRO A 334 16.77 2.84 -7.34
CA PRO A 334 18.08 2.22 -7.56
C PRO A 334 18.86 1.93 -6.28
N GLN A 335 18.67 2.67 -5.18
CA GLN A 335 19.45 2.49 -3.95
C GLN A 335 18.73 1.66 -2.88
N MET A 336 17.62 1.01 -3.24
CA MET A 336 16.81 0.25 -2.29
C MET A 336 17.54 -1.01 -1.81
N GLU A 337 17.84 -1.10 -0.51
CA GLU A 337 18.60 -2.19 0.11
C GLU A 337 17.74 -3.09 0.98
N THR A 338 16.80 -2.53 1.74
CA THR A 338 16.01 -3.25 2.75
C THR A 338 14.52 -3.04 2.56
N LEU A 339 13.78 -4.13 2.33
CA LEU A 339 12.32 -4.13 2.20
C LEU A 339 11.67 -4.96 3.30
N MET A 340 11.00 -4.30 4.25
CA MET A 340 10.34 -4.96 5.37
C MET A 340 8.83 -5.08 5.13
N LEU A 341 8.33 -6.32 4.99
CA LEU A 341 6.92 -6.64 4.72
C LEU A 341 6.36 -7.69 5.69
N ASN A 342 6.96 -7.88 6.87
CA ASN A 342 6.49 -8.87 7.84
C ASN A 342 5.23 -8.44 8.59
N ASN A 343 4.52 -9.44 9.11
CA ASN A 343 3.29 -9.26 9.90
C ASN A 343 2.20 -8.49 9.13
N ASN A 344 1.96 -8.88 7.88
CA ASN A 344 0.88 -8.34 7.04
C ASN A 344 -0.09 -9.48 6.64
N ALA A 345 -0.96 -9.22 5.66
CA ALA A 345 -1.90 -10.19 5.11
C ALA A 345 -1.57 -10.58 3.65
N LEU A 346 -0.30 -10.47 3.24
CA LEU A 346 0.11 -10.77 1.87
C LEU A 346 -0.01 -12.26 1.60
N SER A 347 -0.70 -12.64 0.52
CA SER A 347 -0.72 -14.02 0.03
C SER A 347 0.48 -14.34 -0.84
N ALA A 348 1.08 -13.36 -1.50
CA ALA A 348 2.31 -13.52 -2.26
C ALA A 348 2.96 -12.14 -2.49
N LEU A 349 4.21 -12.17 -2.94
CA LEU A 349 4.92 -11.02 -3.49
C LEU A 349 5.35 -11.37 -4.90
N HIS A 350 4.87 -10.62 -5.89
CA HIS A 350 5.14 -10.93 -7.29
C HIS A 350 6.61 -10.72 -7.67
N LYS A 351 7.18 -11.60 -8.50
CA LYS A 351 8.55 -11.56 -9.04
C LYS A 351 8.97 -10.16 -9.52
N GLN A 352 8.16 -9.54 -10.37
CA GLN A 352 8.41 -8.20 -10.93
C GLN A 352 8.64 -7.12 -9.85
N THR A 353 8.00 -7.26 -8.68
CA THR A 353 8.16 -6.32 -7.56
C THR A 353 9.61 -6.31 -7.07
N VAL A 354 10.23 -7.49 -7.02
CA VAL A 354 11.61 -7.68 -6.57
C VAL A 354 12.59 -7.34 -7.69
N GLU A 355 12.30 -7.73 -8.93
CA GLU A 355 13.13 -7.37 -10.09
C GLU A 355 13.20 -5.86 -10.35
N SER A 356 12.19 -5.12 -9.93
CA SER A 356 12.18 -3.65 -9.99
C SER A 356 13.15 -2.99 -8.97
N LEU A 357 13.75 -3.78 -8.07
CA LEU A 357 14.67 -3.34 -7.02
C LEU A 357 16.06 -3.97 -7.23
N PRO A 358 16.91 -3.38 -8.09
CA PRO A 358 18.15 -4.03 -8.55
C PRO A 358 19.21 -4.23 -7.47
N ASN A 359 19.20 -3.41 -6.41
CA ASN A 359 20.18 -3.44 -5.33
C ASN A 359 19.62 -4.01 -4.01
N LEU A 360 18.47 -4.69 -4.06
CA LEU A 360 17.84 -5.24 -2.86
C LEU A 360 18.72 -6.31 -2.20
N GLN A 361 19.06 -6.11 -0.94
CA GLN A 361 19.94 -6.99 -0.16
C GLN A 361 19.15 -7.83 0.83
N GLU A 362 18.20 -7.21 1.53
CA GLU A 362 17.44 -7.84 2.61
C GLU A 362 15.94 -7.69 2.40
N ILE A 363 15.21 -8.78 2.62
CA ILE A 363 13.74 -8.80 2.57
C ILE A 363 13.16 -9.52 3.77
N SER A 364 12.10 -8.95 4.34
CA SER A 364 11.30 -9.58 5.39
C SER A 364 9.89 -9.85 4.87
N ILE A 365 9.48 -11.12 4.76
CA ILE A 365 8.10 -11.51 4.37
C ILE A 365 7.47 -12.51 5.34
N HIS A 366 8.12 -12.79 6.47
CA HIS A 366 7.60 -13.72 7.47
C HIS A 366 6.28 -13.23 8.08
N SER A 367 5.57 -14.14 8.75
CA SER A 367 4.27 -13.85 9.36
C SER A 367 3.24 -13.25 8.38
N ASN A 368 3.21 -13.78 7.15
CA ASN A 368 2.19 -13.51 6.15
C ASN A 368 1.50 -14.83 5.77
N PRO A 369 0.22 -14.81 5.37
CA PRO A 369 -0.50 -15.99 4.89
C PRO A 369 -0.08 -16.38 3.45
N ILE A 370 1.21 -16.69 3.26
CA ILE A 370 1.77 -16.91 1.92
C ILE A 370 1.21 -18.17 1.26
N ARG A 371 0.68 -18.04 0.05
CA ARG A 371 0.33 -19.13 -0.84
C ARG A 371 1.54 -19.49 -1.69
N CYS A 372 2.03 -20.72 -1.52
CA CYS A 372 3.20 -21.25 -2.18
C CYS A 372 2.86 -21.82 -3.56
N ASP A 373 2.75 -20.93 -4.53
CA ASP A 373 2.42 -21.24 -5.92
C ASP A 373 3.34 -20.52 -6.92
N CYS A 374 2.84 -20.32 -8.14
CA CYS A 374 3.59 -19.71 -9.23
C CYS A 374 4.07 -18.28 -8.94
N VAL A 375 3.33 -17.48 -8.14
CA VAL A 375 3.62 -16.06 -7.93
C VAL A 375 4.85 -15.87 -7.04
N ILE A 376 4.97 -16.69 -5.98
CA ILE A 376 6.07 -16.62 -5.02
C ILE A 376 7.25 -17.54 -5.40
N ARG A 377 7.16 -18.23 -6.54
CA ARG A 377 8.16 -19.21 -7.00
C ARG A 377 9.60 -18.66 -7.10
N TRP A 378 9.75 -17.35 -7.31
CA TRP A 378 11.05 -16.68 -7.42
C TRP A 378 11.94 -16.83 -6.17
N VAL A 379 11.36 -17.09 -4.99
CA VAL A 379 12.12 -17.26 -3.73
C VAL A 379 13.13 -18.41 -3.76
N ASN A 380 12.94 -19.37 -4.67
CA ASN A 380 13.85 -20.49 -4.92
C ASN A 380 14.80 -20.26 -6.10
N SER A 381 14.77 -19.07 -6.72
CA SER A 381 15.69 -18.73 -7.80
C SER A 381 17.11 -18.57 -7.27
N THR A 382 18.07 -19.22 -7.93
CA THR A 382 19.50 -19.07 -7.62
C THR A 382 20.07 -17.73 -8.08
N GLU A 383 19.31 -16.95 -8.87
CA GLU A 383 19.73 -15.65 -9.40
C GLU A 383 19.65 -14.55 -8.34
N THR A 384 18.81 -14.70 -7.32
CA THR A 384 18.61 -13.68 -6.29
C THR A 384 19.49 -13.95 -5.07
N ARG A 385 20.50 -13.10 -4.82
CA ARG A 385 21.35 -13.12 -3.60
C ARG A 385 20.69 -12.42 -2.40
N ILE A 386 19.36 -12.39 -2.34
CA ILE A 386 18.60 -11.66 -1.33
C ILE A 386 18.59 -12.46 -0.04
N ARG A 387 18.94 -11.81 1.07
CA ARG A 387 18.87 -12.37 2.42
C ARG A 387 17.45 -12.21 2.97
N PHE A 388 16.89 -13.32 3.46
CA PHE A 388 15.61 -13.33 4.13
C PHE A 388 15.83 -13.04 5.62
N ILE A 389 15.08 -12.08 6.15
CA ILE A 389 15.01 -11.81 7.58
C ILE A 389 14.01 -12.80 8.18
N GLU A 390 14.43 -13.48 9.25
CA GLU A 390 13.70 -14.60 9.87
C GLU A 390 13.20 -15.68 8.87
N PRO A 391 14.10 -16.34 8.13
CA PRO A 391 13.71 -17.33 7.12
C PRO A 391 12.94 -18.51 7.75
N GLN A 392 13.28 -18.90 8.98
CA GLN A 392 12.56 -19.94 9.72
C GLN A 392 11.10 -19.57 10.02
N SER A 393 10.77 -18.28 10.10
CA SER A 393 9.42 -17.79 10.35
C SER A 393 8.61 -17.62 9.05
N THR A 394 9.22 -17.86 7.88
CA THR A 394 8.58 -17.71 6.57
C THR A 394 8.02 -19.04 6.08
N LEU A 395 6.72 -19.25 6.33
CA LEU A 395 6.01 -20.51 6.09
C LEU A 395 4.90 -20.37 5.05
N CYS A 396 4.64 -21.43 4.31
CA CYS A 396 3.46 -21.55 3.45
C CYS A 396 2.18 -21.69 4.29
N ALA A 397 1.16 -20.91 3.98
CA ALA A 397 -0.21 -21.05 4.49
C ALA A 397 -1.09 -21.90 3.56
N GLU A 398 -0.86 -21.79 2.26
CA GLU A 398 -1.54 -22.52 1.19
C GLU A 398 -0.54 -23.02 0.13
N PRO A 399 -0.90 -24.01 -0.71
CA PRO A 399 -2.07 -24.89 -0.61
C PRO A 399 -2.01 -25.81 0.63
N PRO A 400 -3.09 -26.53 0.98
CA PRO A 400 -3.15 -27.39 2.17
C PRO A 400 -1.99 -28.39 2.29
N ASP A 401 -1.53 -28.94 1.17
CA ASP A 401 -0.44 -29.93 1.12
C ASP A 401 0.93 -29.36 1.51
N LEU A 402 1.12 -28.04 1.35
CA LEU A 402 2.37 -27.34 1.67
C LEU A 402 2.26 -26.53 2.97
N LYS A 403 1.12 -26.59 3.66
CA LYS A 403 0.87 -25.79 4.86
C LYS A 403 1.94 -26.04 5.94
N ARG A 404 2.48 -24.95 6.50
CA ARG A 404 3.58 -24.91 7.48
C ARG A 404 4.94 -25.42 6.97
N ARG A 405 5.11 -25.65 5.67
CA ARG A 405 6.44 -25.85 5.09
C ARG A 405 7.20 -24.51 5.03
N HIS A 406 8.51 -24.52 5.24
CA HIS A 406 9.33 -23.35 4.96
C HIS A 406 9.35 -23.09 3.46
N ILE A 407 9.17 -21.82 3.09
CA ILE A 407 8.98 -21.47 1.67
C ILE A 407 10.16 -21.87 0.78
N ARG A 408 11.39 -21.79 1.32
CA ARG A 408 12.63 -22.13 0.60
C ARG A 408 12.91 -23.63 0.52
N ASP A 409 12.20 -24.43 1.31
CA ASP A 409 12.33 -25.89 1.32
C ASP A 409 11.36 -26.55 0.33
N VAL A 410 10.39 -25.80 -0.18
CA VAL A 410 9.44 -26.31 -1.19
C VAL A 410 10.19 -26.48 -2.52
N PRO A 411 10.19 -27.69 -3.12
CA PRO A 411 10.83 -27.91 -4.41
C PRO A 411 10.25 -27.03 -5.51
N PHE A 412 11.11 -26.47 -6.37
CA PHE A 412 10.71 -25.61 -7.50
C PHE A 412 9.69 -26.27 -8.46
N ARG A 413 9.59 -27.60 -8.48
CA ARG A 413 8.62 -28.36 -9.30
C ARG A 413 7.22 -28.42 -8.68
N GLU A 414 7.10 -28.27 -7.36
CA GLU A 414 5.80 -28.26 -6.66
C GLU A 414 5.09 -26.92 -6.84
N MET A 415 5.86 -25.83 -6.93
CA MET A 415 5.37 -24.53 -7.36
C MET A 415 5.29 -24.51 -8.90
N THR A 416 4.08 -24.59 -9.45
CA THR A 416 3.86 -24.58 -10.91
C THR A 416 4.35 -23.27 -11.55
N ASP A 417 4.58 -23.26 -12.87
CA ASP A 417 4.94 -22.06 -13.63
C ASP A 417 3.75 -21.14 -13.89
N ARG A 418 2.55 -21.71 -13.92
CA ARG A 418 1.28 -20.98 -14.09
C ARG A 418 0.32 -21.39 -12.99
N CYS A 419 -0.50 -20.45 -12.53
CA CYS A 419 -1.48 -20.71 -11.50
C CYS A 419 -2.78 -19.92 -11.69
N LEU A 420 -3.83 -20.42 -11.03
CA LEU A 420 -5.14 -19.80 -11.02
C LEU A 420 -5.07 -18.43 -10.34
N PRO A 421 -5.86 -17.45 -10.80
CA PRO A 421 -5.97 -16.17 -10.12
C PRO A 421 -6.41 -16.33 -8.67
N LEU A 422 -5.93 -15.43 -7.82
CA LEU A 422 -6.38 -15.30 -6.45
C LEU A 422 -6.72 -13.84 -6.17
N ILE A 423 -8.00 -13.57 -5.89
CA ILE A 423 -8.46 -12.27 -5.42
C ILE A 423 -8.08 -12.14 -3.94
N SER A 424 -7.40 -11.06 -3.61
CA SER A 424 -6.89 -10.82 -2.27
C SER A 424 -8.01 -10.78 -1.22
N THR A 425 -7.79 -11.45 -0.09
CA THR A 425 -8.80 -11.69 0.95
C THR A 425 -9.30 -10.40 1.62
N GLN A 426 -8.50 -9.34 1.63
CA GLN A 426 -8.88 -8.02 2.17
C GLN A 426 -9.18 -6.98 1.09
N SER A 427 -9.29 -7.36 -0.19
CA SER A 427 -9.59 -6.44 -1.32
C SER A 427 -10.75 -5.47 -1.02
N PHE A 428 -11.85 -6.00 -0.47
CA PHE A 428 -13.03 -5.26 -0.04
C PHE A 428 -13.83 -6.10 0.97
N PRO A 429 -14.64 -5.45 1.84
CA PRO A 429 -15.50 -6.13 2.82
C PRO A 429 -16.65 -6.89 2.13
N SER A 430 -17.32 -7.79 2.86
CA SER A 430 -18.48 -8.53 2.34
C SER A 430 -19.74 -7.66 2.18
N ARG A 431 -19.81 -6.54 2.90
CA ARG A 431 -20.92 -5.59 2.91
C ARG A 431 -20.40 -4.16 2.91
N LEU A 432 -21.03 -3.30 2.12
CA LEU A 432 -20.83 -1.86 2.11
C LEU A 432 -22.18 -1.16 2.25
N GLU A 433 -22.27 -0.18 3.15
CA GLU A 433 -23.43 0.71 3.28
C GLU A 433 -23.10 2.05 2.63
N ALA A 434 -23.98 2.50 1.76
CA ALA A 434 -23.88 3.78 1.06
C ALA A 434 -25.21 4.54 1.17
N MET A 435 -25.14 5.85 1.08
CA MET A 435 -26.30 6.73 0.94
C MET A 435 -26.57 7.00 -0.55
N ASP A 436 -27.82 7.32 -0.87
CA ASP A 436 -28.21 7.70 -2.22
C ASP A 436 -27.39 8.93 -2.69
N GLY A 437 -26.78 8.83 -3.87
CA GLY A 437 -25.88 9.84 -4.42
C GLY A 437 -24.40 9.72 -4.02
N ASP A 438 -24.02 8.75 -3.19
CA ASP A 438 -22.62 8.52 -2.85
C ASP A 438 -21.80 8.02 -4.06
N ASN A 439 -20.53 8.45 -4.14
CA ASN A 439 -19.56 7.87 -5.07
C ASN A 439 -18.82 6.74 -4.37
N ILE A 440 -18.96 5.51 -4.87
CA ILE A 440 -18.31 4.34 -4.27
C ILE A 440 -17.18 3.81 -5.14
N SER A 441 -16.16 3.27 -4.49
CA SER A 441 -15.01 2.65 -5.16
C SER A 441 -14.75 1.28 -4.57
N LEU A 442 -14.81 0.24 -5.40
CA LEU A 442 -14.61 -1.16 -5.02
C LEU A 442 -13.32 -1.67 -5.66
N HIS A 443 -12.31 -1.95 -4.83
CA HIS A 443 -10.97 -2.28 -5.31
C HIS A 443 -10.78 -3.80 -5.39
N CYS A 444 -10.94 -4.40 -6.56
CA CYS A 444 -10.60 -5.80 -6.73
C CYS A 444 -9.12 -5.97 -7.08
N ARG A 445 -8.37 -6.68 -6.23
CA ARG A 445 -6.94 -6.91 -6.42
C ARG A 445 -6.68 -8.41 -6.52
N ALA A 446 -6.11 -8.86 -7.63
CA ALA A 446 -5.82 -10.27 -7.85
C ALA A 446 -4.38 -10.49 -8.35
N MET A 447 -3.81 -11.65 -8.04
CA MET A 447 -2.50 -12.09 -8.54
C MET A 447 -2.61 -13.46 -9.19
N ALA A 448 -1.86 -13.69 -10.28
CA ALA A 448 -1.77 -14.96 -10.98
C ALA A 448 -0.56 -14.94 -11.94
N GLU A 449 -0.19 -16.09 -12.50
CA GLU A 449 0.66 -16.18 -13.70
C GLU A 449 -0.02 -17.12 -14.72
N PRO A 450 -0.32 -16.67 -15.94
CA PRO A 450 -0.24 -15.29 -16.45
C PRO A 450 -1.16 -14.32 -15.70
N ASP A 451 -0.83 -13.03 -15.74
CA ASP A 451 -1.60 -11.94 -15.13
C ASP A 451 -3.11 -12.06 -15.45
N PRO A 452 -3.99 -11.91 -14.45
CA PRO A 452 -5.42 -12.07 -14.66
C PRO A 452 -6.07 -10.83 -15.29
N GLU A 453 -7.04 -11.06 -16.16
CA GLU A 453 -7.99 -10.04 -16.59
C GLU A 453 -9.10 -9.92 -15.54
N ILE A 454 -9.41 -8.69 -15.14
CA ILE A 454 -10.42 -8.40 -14.10
C ILE A 454 -11.61 -7.70 -14.74
N TYR A 455 -12.81 -8.19 -14.42
CA TYR A 455 -14.07 -7.52 -14.75
C TYR A 455 -15.05 -7.60 -13.58
N TRP A 456 -16.09 -6.78 -13.64
CA TRP A 456 -17.14 -6.76 -12.62
C TRP A 456 -18.47 -7.19 -13.22
N VAL A 457 -19.32 -7.76 -12.38
CA VAL A 457 -20.72 -8.09 -12.70
C VAL A 457 -21.60 -7.32 -11.73
N THR A 458 -22.52 -6.53 -12.27
CA THR A 458 -23.48 -5.74 -11.49
C THR A 458 -24.58 -6.64 -10.90
N PRO A 459 -25.38 -6.14 -9.94
CA PRO A 459 -26.53 -6.87 -9.41
C PRO A 459 -27.51 -7.31 -10.48
N SER A 460 -27.66 -6.51 -11.56
CA SER A 460 -28.51 -6.82 -12.72
C SER A 460 -27.92 -7.85 -13.69
N GLY A 461 -26.74 -8.40 -13.40
CA GLY A 461 -26.03 -9.38 -14.22
C GLY A 461 -25.21 -8.78 -15.37
N VAL A 462 -25.21 -7.46 -15.55
CA VAL A 462 -24.41 -6.80 -16.59
C VAL A 462 -22.91 -6.93 -16.31
N LYS A 463 -22.16 -7.41 -17.31
CA LYS A 463 -20.70 -7.50 -17.28
C LYS A 463 -20.06 -6.15 -17.63
N LEU A 464 -19.28 -5.61 -16.70
CA LEU A 464 -18.49 -4.39 -16.84
C LEU A 464 -17.02 -4.75 -17.06
N ILE A 465 -16.51 -4.48 -18.26
CA ILE A 465 -15.11 -4.71 -18.62
C ILE A 465 -14.28 -3.45 -18.43
N PRO A 466 -12.95 -3.57 -18.23
CA PRO A 466 -12.05 -2.44 -18.24
C PRO A 466 -12.23 -1.59 -19.52
N TYR A 467 -12.02 -0.28 -19.41
CA TYR A 467 -12.14 0.70 -20.51
C TYR A 467 -13.56 0.95 -21.05
N ALA A 468 -14.58 0.21 -20.61
CA ALA A 468 -15.97 0.60 -20.86
C ALA A 468 -16.33 1.79 -19.95
N HIS A 469 -16.77 2.89 -20.57
CA HIS A 469 -17.17 4.10 -19.86
C HIS A 469 -18.57 4.49 -20.30
N ASP A 470 -19.51 4.46 -19.35
CA ASP A 470 -20.89 4.95 -19.54
C ASP A 470 -21.16 6.20 -18.66
N GLY A 471 -20.10 6.82 -18.12
CA GLY A 471 -20.18 7.96 -17.19
C GLY A 471 -20.59 7.58 -15.77
N HIS A 472 -21.47 6.59 -15.61
CA HIS A 472 -21.95 6.10 -14.32
C HIS A 472 -21.02 5.04 -13.69
N TYR A 473 -20.69 4.02 -14.48
CA TYR A 473 -19.75 2.96 -14.12
C TYR A 473 -18.40 3.19 -14.79
N LYS A 474 -17.32 2.96 -14.03
CA LYS A 474 -15.96 2.96 -14.56
C LYS A 474 -15.14 1.83 -13.95
N VAL A 475 -14.71 0.89 -14.78
CA VAL A 475 -13.77 -0.16 -14.39
C VAL A 475 -12.37 0.22 -14.86
N HIS A 476 -11.46 0.37 -13.91
CA HIS A 476 -10.06 0.61 -14.19
C HIS A 476 -9.31 -0.71 -14.49
N PRO A 477 -8.24 -0.67 -15.29
CA PRO A 477 -7.48 -1.87 -15.69
C PRO A 477 -6.94 -2.67 -14.51
N GLU A 478 -6.65 -2.01 -13.39
CA GLU A 478 -6.19 -2.65 -12.15
C GLU A 478 -7.32 -3.29 -11.31
N GLY A 479 -8.56 -3.33 -11.83
CA GLY A 479 -9.70 -4.02 -11.20
C GLY A 479 -10.57 -3.17 -10.29
N THR A 480 -10.35 -1.86 -10.20
CA THR A 480 -11.20 -0.97 -9.40
C THR A 480 -12.48 -0.61 -10.15
N LEU A 481 -13.65 -0.82 -9.52
CA LEU A 481 -14.94 -0.34 -9.99
C LEU A 481 -15.31 0.96 -9.27
N GLU A 482 -15.46 2.04 -10.01
CA GLU A 482 -16.06 3.30 -9.56
C GLU A 482 -17.52 3.36 -10.00
N ILE A 483 -18.39 3.75 -9.07
CA ILE A 483 -19.82 3.96 -9.28
C ILE A 483 -20.13 5.38 -8.84
N MET A 484 -20.58 6.21 -9.77
CA MET A 484 -20.80 7.64 -9.54
C MET A 484 -22.27 7.91 -9.21
N GLY A 485 -22.56 8.46 -8.03
CA GLY A 485 -23.94 8.78 -7.64
C GLY A 485 -24.83 7.55 -7.55
N ILE A 486 -24.47 6.58 -6.69
CA ILE A 486 -25.21 5.31 -6.58
C ILE A 486 -26.66 5.54 -6.15
N SER A 487 -27.60 4.82 -6.78
CA SER A 487 -29.02 4.88 -6.45
C SER A 487 -29.57 3.58 -5.84
N ALA A 488 -30.74 3.65 -5.22
CA ALA A 488 -31.40 2.47 -4.63
C ALA A 488 -31.67 1.32 -5.63
N GLN A 489 -31.78 1.59 -6.94
CA GLN A 489 -31.99 0.56 -7.96
C GLN A 489 -30.75 -0.31 -8.22
N GLU A 490 -29.58 0.21 -7.83
CA GLU A 490 -28.27 -0.40 -8.10
C GLU A 490 -27.70 -1.10 -6.87
N ALA A 491 -28.38 -0.97 -5.73
CA ALA A 491 -28.07 -1.75 -4.55
C ALA A 491 -28.19 -3.25 -4.87
N GLY A 492 -27.31 -4.06 -4.28
CA GLY A 492 -27.31 -5.50 -4.50
C GLY A 492 -25.92 -6.12 -4.49
N LEU A 493 -25.82 -7.32 -5.07
CA LEU A 493 -24.59 -8.10 -5.13
C LEU A 493 -23.74 -7.71 -6.34
N TYR A 494 -22.59 -7.10 -6.08
CA TYR A 494 -21.54 -6.91 -7.09
C TYR A 494 -20.52 -8.03 -6.97
N THR A 495 -20.08 -8.58 -8.10
CA THR A 495 -19.06 -9.63 -8.11
C THR A 495 -17.88 -9.22 -8.98
N CYS A 496 -16.69 -9.22 -8.38
CA CYS A 496 -15.44 -9.17 -9.11
C CYS A 496 -15.08 -10.58 -9.59
N VAL A 497 -14.65 -10.67 -10.86
CA VAL A 497 -14.10 -11.89 -11.44
C VAL A 497 -12.70 -11.58 -11.95
N ALA A 498 -11.72 -12.37 -11.50
CA ALA A 498 -10.36 -12.36 -12.01
C ALA A 498 -10.12 -13.69 -12.74
N HIS A 499 -9.81 -13.64 -14.04
CA HIS A 499 -9.62 -14.85 -14.84
C HIS A 499 -8.35 -14.82 -15.68
N ASN A 500 -7.77 -15.99 -15.91
CA ASN A 500 -6.69 -16.19 -16.86
C ASN A 500 -6.96 -17.48 -17.68
N LEU A 501 -5.96 -17.92 -18.44
CA LEU A 501 -6.07 -19.11 -19.30
C LEU A 501 -6.29 -20.43 -18.55
N LEU A 502 -6.04 -20.46 -17.22
CA LEU A 502 -6.22 -21.66 -16.39
C LEU A 502 -7.59 -21.73 -15.71
N GLY A 503 -8.20 -20.57 -15.45
CA GLY A 503 -9.48 -20.50 -14.76
C GLY A 503 -9.74 -19.12 -14.17
N ALA A 504 -10.64 -19.06 -13.18
CA ALA A 504 -11.08 -17.81 -12.58
C ALA A 504 -11.29 -17.94 -11.07
N ASP A 505 -11.08 -16.83 -10.38
CA ASP A 505 -11.49 -16.62 -9.00
C ASP A 505 -12.51 -15.48 -8.93
N THR A 506 -13.41 -15.54 -7.96
CA THR A 506 -14.55 -14.63 -7.86
C THR A 506 -14.77 -14.19 -6.42
N LYS A 507 -15.06 -12.91 -6.23
CA LYS A 507 -15.37 -12.36 -4.91
C LYS A 507 -16.49 -11.34 -5.01
N SER A 508 -17.47 -11.45 -4.11
CA SER A 508 -18.67 -10.62 -4.13
C SER A 508 -18.76 -9.70 -2.91
N ILE A 509 -19.41 -8.55 -3.12
CA ILE A 509 -19.76 -7.58 -2.09
C ILE A 509 -21.23 -7.22 -2.21
N THR A 510 -21.93 -7.16 -1.08
CA THR A 510 -23.31 -6.68 -1.01
C THR A 510 -23.29 -5.19 -0.73
N VAL A 511 -23.75 -4.38 -1.68
CA VAL A 511 -23.90 -2.93 -1.52
C VAL A 511 -25.33 -2.63 -1.13
N LEU A 512 -25.52 -1.96 0.00
CA LEU A 512 -26.81 -1.48 0.49
C LEU A 512 -26.90 0.01 0.27
N VAL A 513 -27.99 0.48 -0.33
CA VAL A 513 -28.29 1.91 -0.47
C VAL A 513 -29.49 2.23 0.39
N ASN A 514 -29.35 3.18 1.32
CA ASN A 514 -30.37 3.47 2.34
C ASN A 514 -30.84 2.21 3.09
N SER A 515 -29.88 1.33 3.43
CA SER A 515 -30.09 0.08 4.19
C SER A 515 -30.94 -1.01 3.51
N SER A 516 -31.15 -0.96 2.19
CA SER A 516 -31.89 -1.99 1.45
C SER A 516 -31.35 -2.23 0.04
N PHE A 517 -31.76 -3.33 -0.61
CA PHE A 517 -31.56 -3.57 -2.03
C PHE A 517 -32.78 -4.26 -2.67
N PRO A 518 -33.05 -4.04 -3.97
CA PRO A 518 -34.21 -4.59 -4.67
C PRO A 518 -34.17 -6.12 -4.78
N HIS A 519 -35.33 -6.75 -4.59
CA HIS A 519 -35.55 -8.18 -4.80
C HIS A 519 -36.28 -8.39 -6.13
N SER A 520 -35.96 -9.46 -6.86
CA SER A 520 -36.62 -9.76 -8.13
C SER A 520 -37.64 -10.88 -7.99
N GLU A 521 -38.90 -10.55 -8.19
CA GLU A 521 -40.01 -11.51 -8.24
C GLU A 521 -40.15 -12.20 -9.61
N ALA A 522 -39.42 -11.77 -10.64
CA ALA A 522 -39.57 -12.30 -12.00
C ALA A 522 -39.25 -13.80 -12.10
N SER A 523 -39.93 -14.51 -12.98
CA SER A 523 -39.64 -15.91 -13.33
C SER A 523 -38.37 -16.01 -14.19
N LEU A 524 -37.60 -17.09 -14.01
CA LEU A 524 -36.42 -17.36 -14.84
C LEU A 524 -36.87 -17.79 -16.25
N GLU A 525 -36.37 -17.11 -17.28
CA GLU A 525 -36.70 -17.41 -18.69
C GLU A 525 -35.47 -17.93 -19.43
N LEU A 526 -35.53 -19.17 -19.93
CA LEU A 526 -34.51 -19.78 -20.78
C LEU A 526 -35.09 -19.98 -22.19
N ALA A 527 -34.33 -19.64 -23.23
CA ALA A 527 -34.75 -19.74 -24.62
C ALA A 527 -33.67 -20.37 -25.50
N VAL A 528 -34.11 -21.03 -26.58
CA VAL A 528 -33.23 -21.57 -27.63
C VAL A 528 -33.05 -20.51 -28.70
N LEU A 529 -31.81 -20.12 -28.95
CA LEU A 529 -31.46 -19.07 -29.92
C LEU A 529 -31.11 -19.66 -31.30
N ASP A 530 -30.33 -20.74 -31.34
CA ASP A 530 -29.99 -21.46 -32.57
C ASP A 530 -29.81 -22.96 -32.34
N VAL A 531 -30.07 -23.75 -33.37
CA VAL A 531 -29.94 -25.22 -33.36
C VAL A 531 -29.22 -25.67 -34.62
N GLN A 532 -28.11 -26.39 -34.44
CA GLN A 532 -27.27 -26.95 -35.49
C GLN A 532 -27.11 -28.47 -35.30
N PRO A 533 -26.48 -29.19 -36.26
CA PRO A 533 -26.36 -30.65 -36.15
C PRO A 533 -25.58 -31.14 -34.93
N TYR A 534 -24.63 -30.34 -34.43
CA TYR A 534 -23.73 -30.73 -33.34
C TYR A 534 -23.70 -29.73 -32.17
N HIS A 535 -24.55 -28.70 -32.20
CA HIS A 535 -24.62 -27.74 -31.12
C HIS A 535 -26.00 -27.06 -31.00
N ILE A 536 -26.33 -26.63 -29.78
CA ILE A 536 -27.55 -25.87 -29.45
C ILE A 536 -27.11 -24.61 -28.68
N LEU A 537 -27.48 -23.44 -29.20
CA LEU A 537 -27.22 -22.15 -28.57
C LEU A 537 -28.42 -21.73 -27.72
N LEU A 538 -28.20 -21.56 -26.43
CA LEU A 538 -29.20 -21.11 -25.46
C LEU A 538 -28.94 -19.67 -25.03
N THR A 539 -29.99 -18.96 -24.61
CA THR A 539 -29.89 -17.62 -24.03
C THR A 539 -30.94 -17.41 -22.94
N TRP A 540 -30.65 -16.54 -21.97
CA TRP A 540 -31.56 -16.18 -20.89
C TRP A 540 -31.36 -14.72 -20.49
N LYS A 541 -32.38 -14.12 -19.87
CA LYS A 541 -32.25 -12.79 -19.28
C LYS A 541 -31.53 -12.89 -17.93
N PRO A 542 -30.61 -11.97 -17.62
CA PRO A 542 -30.02 -11.92 -16.29
C PRO A 542 -31.07 -11.58 -15.24
N HIS A 543 -30.81 -12.01 -14.01
CA HIS A 543 -31.72 -11.86 -12.88
C HIS A 543 -30.98 -11.18 -11.73
N LEU A 544 -31.71 -10.38 -10.94
CA LEU A 544 -31.10 -9.53 -9.92
C LEU A 544 -30.49 -10.39 -8.81
N ASN A 545 -29.25 -10.07 -8.40
CA ASN A 545 -28.56 -10.69 -7.28
C ASN A 545 -28.32 -12.20 -7.44
N ALA A 546 -28.09 -12.66 -8.68
CA ALA A 546 -27.69 -14.04 -8.95
C ALA A 546 -26.26 -14.31 -8.44
N VAL A 547 -26.08 -15.38 -7.66
CA VAL A 547 -24.79 -15.79 -7.07
C VAL A 547 -24.07 -16.80 -7.96
N SER A 548 -24.82 -17.73 -8.55
CA SER A 548 -24.26 -18.74 -9.45
C SER A 548 -25.30 -19.24 -10.43
N SER A 549 -24.83 -19.78 -11.56
CA SER A 549 -25.67 -20.37 -12.59
C SER A 549 -25.03 -21.64 -13.12
N ASN A 550 -25.80 -22.72 -13.17
CA ASN A 550 -25.38 -24.02 -13.71
C ASN A 550 -26.35 -24.42 -14.82
N LEU A 551 -25.83 -24.97 -15.90
CA LEU A 551 -26.62 -25.51 -16.99
C LEU A 551 -26.46 -27.03 -17.03
N THR A 552 -27.56 -27.76 -17.01
CA THR A 552 -27.57 -29.22 -17.11
C THR A 552 -28.26 -29.65 -18.39
N TRP A 553 -27.74 -30.65 -19.11
CA TRP A 553 -28.43 -31.21 -20.27
C TRP A 553 -28.26 -32.73 -20.40
N SER A 554 -29.29 -33.37 -20.94
CA SER A 554 -29.30 -34.81 -21.21
C SER A 554 -30.14 -35.13 -22.46
N SER A 555 -29.83 -36.25 -23.10
CA SER A 555 -30.65 -36.78 -24.19
C SER A 555 -31.68 -37.77 -23.66
N PHE A 556 -32.84 -37.84 -24.31
CA PHE A 556 -33.94 -38.74 -23.90
C PHE A 556 -33.55 -40.23 -23.97
N LEU A 557 -32.65 -40.62 -24.88
CA LEU A 557 -32.30 -42.01 -25.18
C LEU A 557 -31.30 -42.66 -24.20
N LEU A 558 -30.61 -41.87 -23.35
CA LEU A 558 -29.57 -42.34 -22.42
C LEU A 558 -30.05 -42.41 -20.95
N SER A 559 -31.34 -42.17 -20.69
CA SER A 559 -31.90 -42.03 -19.34
C SER A 559 -32.10 -43.36 -18.57
N SER A 560 -31.81 -44.53 -19.15
CA SER A 560 -32.20 -45.82 -18.54
C SER A 560 -31.11 -46.53 -17.71
N SER A 561 -29.90 -45.98 -17.55
CA SER A 561 -28.94 -46.52 -16.57
C SER A 561 -27.81 -45.53 -16.26
N LEU A 562 -27.73 -45.07 -15.01
CA LEU A 562 -26.70 -44.22 -14.39
C LEU A 562 -26.50 -42.80 -14.98
N ASP A 563 -26.90 -41.79 -14.20
CA ASP A 563 -26.46 -40.38 -14.16
C ASP A 563 -25.44 -39.91 -15.23
N THR A 564 -25.89 -39.71 -16.47
CA THR A 564 -25.12 -38.95 -17.48
C THR A 564 -25.81 -37.64 -17.83
N THR A 565 -26.21 -36.87 -16.81
CA THR A 565 -26.55 -35.45 -16.99
C THR A 565 -25.26 -34.66 -17.08
N ASN A 566 -24.99 -34.07 -18.25
CA ASN A 566 -23.86 -33.17 -18.40
C ASN A 566 -24.17 -31.88 -17.62
N VAL A 567 -23.16 -31.33 -16.94
CA VAL A 567 -23.28 -30.09 -16.17
C VAL A 567 -22.18 -29.12 -16.61
N ALA A 568 -22.56 -27.87 -16.87
CA ALA A 568 -21.64 -26.77 -17.06
C ALA A 568 -21.89 -25.68 -16.02
N ARG A 569 -20.84 -25.27 -15.31
CA ARG A 569 -20.88 -24.07 -14.47
C ARG A 569 -20.74 -22.86 -15.38
N ILE A 570 -21.70 -21.94 -15.31
CA ILE A 570 -21.74 -20.79 -16.19
C ILE A 570 -20.96 -19.62 -15.55
N PRO A 571 -19.97 -19.03 -16.25
CA PRO A 571 -19.27 -17.85 -15.76
C PRO A 571 -20.23 -16.68 -15.51
N LEU A 572 -20.01 -15.94 -14.44
CA LEU A 572 -20.82 -14.77 -14.09
C LEU A 572 -20.78 -13.71 -15.21
N GLY A 573 -21.92 -13.07 -15.48
CA GLY A 573 -22.08 -12.12 -16.59
C GLY A 573 -22.26 -12.78 -17.97
N THR A 574 -22.38 -14.11 -18.03
CA THR A 574 -22.74 -14.83 -19.27
C THR A 574 -24.25 -14.97 -19.39
N HIS A 575 -24.80 -14.70 -20.57
CA HIS A 575 -26.25 -14.75 -20.84
C HIS A 575 -26.61 -15.61 -22.07
N ALA A 576 -25.61 -16.25 -22.66
CA ALA A 576 -25.78 -17.21 -23.74
C ALA A 576 -24.74 -18.32 -23.60
N TYR A 577 -25.14 -19.56 -23.89
CA TYR A 577 -24.27 -20.71 -23.79
C TYR A 577 -24.46 -21.65 -24.98
N ASN A 578 -23.35 -22.02 -25.63
CA ASN A 578 -23.37 -22.93 -26.75
C ASN A 578 -23.07 -24.36 -26.26
N ILE A 579 -24.07 -25.22 -26.22
CA ILE A 579 -23.89 -26.64 -25.93
C ILE A 579 -23.32 -27.30 -27.17
N THR A 580 -22.08 -27.78 -27.11
CA THR A 580 -21.36 -28.36 -28.25
C THR A 580 -21.24 -29.89 -28.10
N ARG A 581 -20.76 -30.57 -29.17
CA ARG A 581 -20.54 -32.03 -29.21
C ARG A 581 -21.81 -32.87 -29.01
N LEU A 582 -22.94 -32.36 -29.51
CA LEU A 582 -24.21 -33.07 -29.48
C LEU A 582 -24.32 -34.08 -30.63
N HIS A 583 -25.12 -35.13 -30.44
CA HIS A 583 -25.48 -36.06 -31.50
C HIS A 583 -26.51 -35.42 -32.44
N GLN A 584 -26.44 -35.75 -33.73
CA GLN A 584 -27.40 -35.31 -34.73
C GLN A 584 -28.78 -35.97 -34.54
N ASP A 585 -29.83 -35.30 -34.99
CA ASP A 585 -31.24 -35.75 -34.91
C ASP A 585 -31.69 -36.24 -33.51
N THR A 586 -31.08 -35.70 -32.46
CA THR A 586 -31.29 -36.14 -31.08
C THR A 586 -31.95 -35.02 -30.28
N GLU A 587 -33.00 -35.37 -29.52
CA GLU A 587 -33.68 -34.43 -28.63
C GLU A 587 -32.93 -34.31 -27.30
N TYR A 588 -32.63 -33.06 -26.93
CA TYR A 588 -31.95 -32.70 -25.69
C TYR A 588 -32.87 -31.88 -24.80
N TRP A 589 -32.84 -32.21 -23.52
CA TRP A 589 -33.48 -31.43 -22.46
C TRP A 589 -32.39 -30.64 -21.73
N ALA A 590 -32.49 -29.31 -21.70
CA ALA A 590 -31.53 -28.44 -21.04
C ALA A 590 -32.21 -27.59 -19.95
N CYS A 591 -31.65 -27.56 -18.75
CA CYS A 591 -32.15 -26.81 -17.61
C CYS A 591 -31.08 -25.85 -17.06
N LEU A 592 -31.44 -24.59 -16.91
CA LEU A 592 -30.66 -23.56 -16.23
C LEU A 592 -31.10 -23.49 -14.77
N HIS A 593 -30.15 -23.68 -13.86
CA HIS A 593 -30.31 -23.57 -12.41
C HIS A 593 -29.60 -22.31 -11.94
N VAL A 594 -30.33 -21.39 -11.30
CA VAL A 594 -29.78 -20.12 -10.79
C VAL A 594 -30.03 -20.04 -9.29
N ALA A 595 -28.97 -19.78 -8.53
CA ALA A 595 -29.02 -19.53 -7.10
C ALA A 595 -28.89 -18.03 -6.80
N PHE A 596 -29.68 -17.54 -5.85
CA PHE A 596 -29.79 -16.14 -5.46
C PHE A 596 -29.25 -15.87 -4.04
N VAL A 597 -29.00 -14.60 -3.72
CA VAL A 597 -28.49 -14.16 -2.40
C VAL A 597 -29.42 -14.54 -1.24
N ASP A 598 -30.73 -14.62 -1.49
CA ASP A 598 -31.76 -14.99 -0.52
C ASP A 598 -31.91 -16.51 -0.33
N LEU A 599 -30.97 -17.30 -0.85
CA LEU A 599 -30.95 -18.77 -0.82
C LEU A 599 -32.08 -19.43 -1.62
N GLN A 600 -32.84 -18.68 -2.43
CA GLN A 600 -33.76 -19.29 -3.39
C GLN A 600 -32.98 -19.83 -4.60
N ALA A 601 -33.42 -20.98 -5.11
CA ALA A 601 -32.94 -21.52 -6.37
C ALA A 601 -34.12 -21.58 -7.35
N LYS A 602 -33.96 -20.99 -8.54
CA LYS A 602 -34.95 -21.08 -9.63
C LYS A 602 -34.38 -21.91 -10.77
N VAL A 603 -35.25 -22.67 -11.42
CA VAL A 603 -34.89 -23.54 -12.54
C VAL A 603 -35.78 -23.24 -13.74
N ALA A 604 -35.20 -23.16 -14.93
CA ALA A 604 -35.91 -22.99 -16.20
C ALA A 604 -35.35 -24.00 -17.20
N CYS A 605 -36.23 -24.73 -17.89
CA CYS A 605 -35.82 -25.79 -18.83
C CYS A 605 -36.41 -25.57 -20.22
N VAL A 606 -35.69 -26.02 -21.24
CA VAL A 606 -36.10 -26.03 -22.65
C VAL A 606 -35.74 -27.36 -23.29
N ASN A 607 -36.49 -27.76 -24.30
CA ASN A 607 -36.15 -28.89 -25.16
C ASN A 607 -35.81 -28.40 -26.58
N ALA A 608 -34.84 -29.06 -27.20
CA ALA A 608 -34.48 -28.80 -28.59
C ALA A 608 -33.90 -30.06 -29.24
N ARG A 609 -34.25 -30.29 -30.51
CA ARG A 609 -33.76 -31.42 -31.32
C ARG A 609 -32.72 -30.93 -32.32
N THR A 610 -31.52 -31.49 -32.26
CA THR A 610 -30.44 -31.17 -33.21
C THR A 610 -30.84 -31.52 -34.65
N LYS A 611 -30.31 -30.76 -35.62
CA LYS A 611 -30.58 -31.01 -37.04
C LYS A 611 -29.85 -32.26 -37.54
N GLU A 612 -30.34 -32.87 -38.60
CA GLU A 612 -29.53 -33.85 -39.36
C GLU A 612 -28.38 -33.12 -40.08
N ALA A 613 -27.17 -33.68 -40.01
CA ALA A 613 -26.09 -33.20 -40.84
C ALA A 613 -26.41 -33.55 -42.30
N ILE A 614 -26.59 -32.53 -43.15
CA ILE A 614 -26.80 -32.73 -44.58
C ILE A 614 -25.57 -33.46 -45.12
N ARG A 615 -25.71 -34.75 -45.45
CA ARG A 615 -24.74 -35.44 -46.30
C ARG A 615 -24.81 -34.78 -47.66
N HIS A 616 -23.88 -33.89 -47.97
CA HIS A 616 -23.56 -33.63 -49.36
C HIS A 616 -23.08 -34.95 -49.97
N HIS A 617 -24.01 -35.68 -50.61
CA HIS A 617 -23.64 -36.51 -51.72
C HIS A 617 -22.98 -35.57 -52.72
N ARG A 618 -21.65 -35.56 -52.74
CA ARG A 618 -20.90 -35.14 -53.92
C ARG A 618 -21.35 -36.07 -55.03
N PHE A 619 -22.40 -35.67 -55.75
CA PHE A 619 -22.62 -36.16 -57.10
C PHE A 619 -21.33 -35.82 -57.84
N LEU A 620 -20.56 -36.84 -58.22
CA LEU A 620 -19.44 -36.72 -59.13
C LEU A 620 -19.98 -36.15 -60.45
N GLY A 621 -19.94 -34.82 -60.60
CA GLY A 621 -19.87 -34.14 -61.88
C GLY A 621 -18.45 -34.21 -62.41
N ASP A 622 -17.95 -35.43 -62.57
CA ASP A 622 -16.68 -35.74 -63.20
C ASP A 622 -16.86 -35.68 -64.72
N ARG A 623 -16.34 -34.61 -65.34
CA ARG A 623 -15.80 -34.58 -66.71
C ARG A 623 -15.32 -33.21 -67.18
N GLN A 624 -15.76 -32.09 -66.58
CA GLN A 624 -15.34 -30.75 -67.03
C GLN A 624 -14.11 -30.20 -66.31
N CYS A 625 -13.88 -30.54 -65.04
CA CYS A 625 -12.75 -29.98 -64.26
C CYS A 625 -11.40 -30.65 -64.59
N LEU A 626 -11.40 -31.92 -65.00
CA LEU A 626 -10.19 -32.63 -65.43
C LEU A 626 -9.68 -32.13 -66.79
N LEU A 627 -10.59 -31.76 -67.71
CA LEU A 627 -10.23 -31.20 -69.02
C LEU A 627 -9.60 -29.80 -68.89
N THR A 628 -10.07 -28.97 -67.94
CA THR A 628 -9.51 -27.63 -67.71
C THR A 628 -8.14 -27.67 -67.05
N LEU A 629 -7.89 -28.64 -66.15
CA LEU A 629 -6.59 -28.82 -65.51
C LEU A 629 -5.54 -29.44 -66.45
N LEU A 630 -5.95 -30.32 -67.37
CA LEU A 630 -5.09 -30.83 -68.44
C LEU A 630 -4.79 -29.77 -69.50
N ALA A 631 -5.73 -28.88 -69.83
CA ALA A 631 -5.50 -27.79 -70.77
C ALA A 631 -4.53 -26.71 -70.21
N LEU A 632 -4.61 -26.40 -68.90
CA LEU A 632 -3.69 -25.45 -68.26
C LEU A 632 -2.26 -25.99 -68.14
N SER A 633 -2.09 -27.29 -67.88
CA SER A 633 -0.76 -27.90 -67.80
C SER A 633 -0.08 -28.02 -69.16
N ILE A 634 -0.85 -28.24 -70.23
CA ILE A 634 -0.33 -28.23 -71.61
C ILE A 634 0.05 -26.80 -72.06
N LEU A 635 -0.69 -25.76 -71.63
CA LEU A 635 -0.33 -24.37 -71.93
C LEU A 635 0.95 -23.90 -71.21
N LEU A 636 1.15 -24.31 -69.96
CA LEU A 636 2.34 -23.96 -69.17
C LEU A 636 3.61 -24.68 -69.63
N LEU A 637 3.48 -25.87 -70.24
CA LEU A 637 4.60 -26.59 -70.85
C LEU A 637 5.00 -26.01 -72.22
N ALA A 638 4.09 -25.34 -72.94
CA ALA A 638 4.37 -24.72 -74.23
C ALA A 638 5.07 -23.36 -74.13
N THR A 639 5.00 -22.66 -72.99
CA THR A 639 5.67 -21.36 -72.78
C THR A 639 7.09 -21.48 -72.18
N GLY A 640 7.56 -22.69 -71.86
CA GLY A 640 8.87 -22.94 -71.26
C GLY A 640 10.03 -23.18 -72.25
N LEU A 641 9.81 -23.11 -73.56
CA LEU A 641 10.79 -23.53 -74.58
C LEU A 641 11.27 -22.45 -75.56
N VAL A 642 10.98 -21.16 -75.33
CA VAL A 642 11.55 -20.06 -76.15
C VAL A 642 12.09 -18.94 -75.25
N ALA A 643 13.25 -19.17 -74.65
CA ALA A 643 14.14 -18.10 -74.17
C ALA A 643 15.56 -18.66 -73.92
N ARG A 644 16.25 -19.03 -75.00
CA ARG A 644 17.71 -19.21 -75.01
C ARG A 644 18.26 -18.45 -76.23
N CYS A 645 18.95 -17.34 -75.97
CA CYS A 645 20.14 -16.85 -76.68
C CYS A 645 20.39 -15.37 -76.34
N GLY A 646 21.65 -15.01 -76.01
CA GLY A 646 22.19 -13.68 -76.27
C GLY A 646 22.94 -12.97 -75.13
N PHE A 647 24.22 -13.31 -75.01
CA PHE A 647 25.35 -12.66 -74.29
C PHE A 647 25.42 -11.12 -74.23
N GLY A 648 26.14 -10.59 -73.21
CA GLY A 648 27.13 -9.53 -73.43
C GLY A 648 27.40 -8.50 -72.32
N ASP A 649 28.44 -8.76 -71.52
CA ASP A 649 29.39 -7.85 -70.85
C ASP A 649 29.14 -7.14 -69.49
N GLU A 650 30.07 -7.48 -68.59
CA GLU A 650 30.48 -7.00 -67.25
C GLU A 650 31.45 -5.78 -67.36
N PRO A 651 32.12 -5.21 -66.30
CA PRO A 651 32.16 -5.61 -64.88
C PRO A 651 32.19 -4.47 -63.79
N ARG A 652 32.27 -4.96 -62.53
CA ARG A 652 32.83 -4.37 -61.28
C ARG A 652 31.77 -3.76 -60.33
N ARG A 653 31.59 -4.21 -59.07
CA ARG A 653 32.54 -4.68 -58.04
C ARG A 653 31.91 -5.66 -57.02
N ALA A 654 32.69 -6.66 -56.59
CA ALA A 654 32.48 -7.56 -55.43
C ALA A 654 32.90 -6.86 -54.11
N GLY A 655 32.51 -7.32 -52.91
CA GLY A 655 31.75 -8.52 -52.53
C GLY A 655 31.41 -8.57 -51.03
N ASP A 656 30.40 -9.40 -50.74
CA ASP A 656 30.09 -10.30 -49.60
C ASP A 656 30.30 -9.85 -48.14
N ALA A 657 29.30 -9.75 -47.26
CA ALA A 657 28.23 -10.67 -46.80
C ALA A 657 28.64 -11.67 -45.70
N LEU A 658 28.09 -11.51 -44.48
CA LEU A 658 27.43 -12.63 -43.79
C LEU A 658 26.41 -12.18 -42.69
N TRP A 659 25.13 -12.34 -43.03
CA TRP A 659 23.90 -12.71 -42.28
C TRP A 659 23.73 -12.40 -40.77
N ASP A 660 22.68 -11.62 -40.48
CA ASP A 660 21.98 -11.57 -39.18
C ASP A 660 20.46 -11.64 -39.39
N ALA A 661 19.76 -12.30 -38.45
CA ALA A 661 18.38 -12.77 -38.58
C ALA A 661 17.33 -11.66 -38.35
N GLY A 662 16.30 -11.65 -39.20
CA GLY A 662 15.25 -10.63 -39.23
C GLY A 662 14.19 -10.77 -38.13
N ALA A 663 13.93 -9.64 -37.47
CA ALA A 663 12.74 -9.37 -36.67
C ALA A 663 11.53 -9.02 -37.55
N VAL A 664 10.36 -9.55 -37.18
CA VAL A 664 9.06 -9.24 -37.82
C VAL A 664 8.44 -8.00 -37.15
N ARG A 665 8.18 -6.95 -37.95
CA ARG A 665 7.32 -5.80 -37.62
C ARG A 665 5.91 -6.04 -38.15
N VAL A 666 4.90 -5.92 -37.30
CA VAL A 666 3.48 -5.93 -37.67
C VAL A 666 3.01 -4.50 -37.95
N VAL A 667 2.41 -4.27 -39.12
CA VAL A 667 1.79 -3.00 -39.54
C VAL A 667 0.29 -3.26 -39.77
N TYR A 668 -0.56 -2.47 -39.13
CA TYR A 668 -2.02 -2.49 -39.31
C TYR A 668 -2.44 -1.80 -40.63
N PRO A 669 -3.48 -2.26 -41.35
CA PRO A 669 -4.02 -1.54 -42.49
C PRO A 669 -5.13 -0.54 -42.10
N ARG A 670 -5.23 0.51 -42.91
CA ARG A 670 -6.12 1.69 -42.79
C ARG A 670 -7.57 1.40 -43.19
N LEU A 671 -8.47 2.09 -42.49
CA LEU A 671 -9.91 2.23 -42.74
C LEU A 671 -10.26 2.83 -44.12
N ALA A 672 -11.36 2.34 -44.69
CA ALA A 672 -12.15 3.02 -45.72
C ALA A 672 -13.59 3.26 -45.22
N GLN A 673 -14.04 4.51 -45.27
CA GLN A 673 -15.42 5.01 -45.23
C GLN A 673 -16.10 4.75 -46.60
N HIS A 674 -17.41 4.68 -46.86
CA HIS A 674 -18.69 5.03 -46.22
C HIS A 674 -19.79 4.15 -46.84
N TRP A 675 -20.86 3.80 -46.10
CA TRP A 675 -22.26 3.77 -46.58
C TRP A 675 -23.23 3.74 -45.38
N ALA A 676 -24.41 4.32 -45.59
CA ALA A 676 -25.26 4.90 -44.56
C ALA A 676 -26.45 4.02 -44.11
N GLN A 677 -26.79 4.18 -42.82
CA GLN A 677 -28.09 4.07 -42.11
C GLN A 677 -28.93 2.77 -42.14
N GLY A 678 -29.07 2.14 -40.96
CA GLY A 678 -30.08 1.14 -40.57
C GLY A 678 -29.73 0.55 -39.17
N PRO A 679 -30.72 0.23 -38.29
CA PRO A 679 -30.50 0.18 -36.83
C PRO A 679 -29.67 -1.03 -36.39
N ARG A 680 -28.67 -0.78 -35.54
CA ARG A 680 -27.73 -1.79 -35.03
C ARG A 680 -28.38 -2.64 -33.93
N SER A 681 -28.65 -3.91 -34.24
CA SER A 681 -28.72 -5.00 -33.27
C SER A 681 -27.32 -5.31 -32.75
N GLY A 682 -27.14 -5.35 -31.43
CA GLY A 682 -25.88 -5.67 -30.78
C GLY A 682 -25.35 -7.06 -31.14
N GLN A 683 -24.12 -7.15 -31.61
CA GLN A 683 -23.39 -8.41 -31.79
C GLN A 683 -22.99 -8.96 -30.42
N LEU A 684 -23.55 -10.13 -30.08
CA LEU A 684 -23.13 -10.96 -28.95
C LEU A 684 -21.82 -11.66 -29.30
N LEU A 685 -20.76 -11.40 -28.54
CA LEU A 685 -19.50 -12.16 -28.58
C LEU A 685 -19.70 -13.46 -27.77
N ALA A 686 -19.74 -14.60 -28.46
CA ALA A 686 -19.74 -15.91 -27.83
C ALA A 686 -18.32 -16.27 -27.36
N VAL A 687 -18.16 -16.66 -26.09
CA VAL A 687 -16.91 -17.18 -25.54
C VAL A 687 -16.90 -18.69 -25.73
N GLU A 688 -15.89 -19.21 -26.41
CA GLU A 688 -15.66 -20.64 -26.63
C GLU A 688 -14.78 -21.18 -25.49
N VAL A 689 -15.31 -22.08 -24.65
CA VAL A 689 -14.54 -22.76 -23.60
C VAL A 689 -14.56 -24.26 -23.88
N GLN A 690 -13.39 -24.82 -24.17
CA GLN A 690 -13.20 -26.27 -24.35
C GLN A 690 -13.25 -26.97 -22.99
N ALA A 691 -14.23 -27.86 -22.78
CA ALA A 691 -14.22 -28.74 -21.61
C ALA A 691 -13.23 -29.90 -21.82
N ALA A 692 -12.41 -30.15 -20.78
CA ALA A 692 -11.41 -31.21 -20.72
C ALA A 692 -12.03 -32.62 -20.88
N PRO A 693 -11.27 -33.61 -21.40
CA PRO A 693 -11.74 -35.00 -21.47
C PRO A 693 -11.84 -35.61 -20.07
N LEU A 694 -12.92 -36.36 -19.82
CA LEU A 694 -13.00 -37.31 -18.72
C LEU A 694 -12.21 -38.56 -19.13
N ASP A 695 -11.06 -38.79 -18.51
CA ASP A 695 -10.34 -40.06 -18.63
C ASP A 695 -11.10 -41.15 -17.88
N SER A 696 -11.42 -42.23 -18.60
CA SER A 696 -11.97 -43.50 -18.13
C SER A 696 -10.90 -44.40 -17.53
#